data_AF-A0A097QVB1-F1
#
_entry.id   AF-A0A097QVB1-F1
#
_cell.length_a   1.000
_cell.length_b   1.000
_cell.length_c   1.000
_cell.angle_alpha   90.00
_cell.angle_beta   90.00
_cell.angle_gamma   90.00
#
_symmetry.space_group_name_H-M   'P 1'
#
loop_
_entity.id
_entity.type
_entity.pdbx_description
1 polymer ?
#
loop_
_entity_poly.entity_id
_entity_poly.type
_entity_poly.pdbx_seq_one_letter_code
_entity_poly.pdbx_strand_id
1 'polypeptide(L)'
;MRVFVPDTSVIVDGRLTQFLSTLDEKVKVVVPEAVVAEIEHQANEGKAIGHTGLEELKKLREMAEGGKILLEFYGERPELWQIRRAKAGEIDHMVRETARELNATLITGDQVQRDIAIAKGIDVIYLTAKRGVKHRLEDFFDETTMSVHLKAGVKPLAKKGKPGEWRLVPIRDEPLTDEELEEIADDIVERAKREPDSFIELDEPGATVVQLRNYRIVIAKPPFADRIEITAVRPVKKLSIDDYELSERLLERLKDKAEGILIAGAPGEGKCLPPETPVLLADGTFVPISSLKPGTRVITLSHNKVDVQEVAKVHKRKETRLIKLKTSTGREITLSPNHPVLTIKNGFVVWEDAGNLEVGSPIAVPRKIAVKSDLPEKLWVGELVGEGFFARLKDGSAVPIDKAIPEGTVGVFYRGRNHRSSREIPPFIKLNEEFFEFLGMMWAEGSGSVFEFNNFDEELVEHFKGLVKSLFNVSEEEFYFVSPGRLRVRNSKTIEKLLRALGYPEREKAKTIKVPKLVLRADERRIAAFLKGVFEGDGYIGKELEIATASRDFAHGIHYLLLRLGIPSIVSEKMINGRTYYRVLIKNSEDIRKFYEIVRPRFRVKGFERHFYIKANPNAGTIPAGETIKTLGLLLRRPVKNPLKNSYSPDRLRRIYQEYLQIYRDYVGVERDAKSLIDYMNELNRWREIVEFISSRVSREFYIRNGIDPEGPKLWLEGKRTPMPSTIAKLVSAFHRETGLLEREAKMWVSLSDNVRVLLARIFDRIGRSTYGVMSQPMLSLFLSGAEVRVTTLKELIEKAVEDYYTKAEFIEEYLAHLRLMLDENIFWDRVKEIAVVEGEFEVYDITVPNHNFIAGNTPVLVHNSTFAQALAEWYASMGKIVKTMEKPRDLQVSEEITQYTALSGKMELTGDILLLVRPDYTIFDEMRKTSDFKIYADLRLAGVGMVGVVHATKPIDAIQRFIGRVELGMIPQIVDTVLFIKAGRVAKVLTLEYLVKVPSGMKEEDLARPVIEVRDFETGELEYEIYTYGEEVSVVPVKKEEKAPALRLAEKRLKQEIKKFLPDVYTEVEIVSPHKAVIYADEFDIPAIIGKKGKRITELEKRIGISIDVKSFTEREAEKPKEKIPVEVEEKKKTIVLRVSPDYAKKPLKFYGGEQYVFTATPSKKGLVKVSKSTPIGKELKRLIDAGIPIWAST
;
A
#
# COMPACT_ATOMS: atom_id res chain seq x y z
N MET A 1 66.11 5.67 -29.91
CA MET A 1 65.16 6.43 -29.08
C MET A 1 63.90 5.59 -28.97
N ARG A 2 63.42 5.31 -27.75
CA ARG A 2 62.22 4.48 -27.59
C ARG A 2 61.00 5.21 -28.15
N VAL A 3 60.14 4.45 -28.83
CA VAL A 3 58.90 4.94 -29.43
C VAL A 3 57.74 4.34 -28.66
N PHE A 4 56.86 5.20 -28.18
CA PHE A 4 55.66 4.83 -27.44
C PHE A 4 54.42 5.19 -28.23
N VAL A 5 53.51 4.23 -28.34
CA VAL A 5 52.18 4.43 -28.95
C VAL A 5 51.14 4.29 -27.84
N PRO A 6 50.50 5.37 -27.40
CA PRO A 6 49.46 5.30 -26.38
C PRO A 6 48.10 4.95 -26.98
N ASP A 7 47.28 4.25 -26.21
CA ASP A 7 45.84 4.11 -26.47
C ASP A 7 45.02 5.27 -25.88
N THR A 8 43.72 5.28 -26.16
CA THR A 8 42.80 6.28 -25.62
C THR A 8 42.75 6.26 -24.09
N SER A 9 42.83 5.07 -23.48
CA SER A 9 42.68 4.90 -22.03
C SER A 9 43.78 5.59 -21.21
N VAL A 10 45.04 5.52 -21.63
CA VAL A 10 46.15 6.15 -20.88
C VAL A 10 46.26 7.66 -21.10
N ILE A 11 45.72 8.17 -22.21
CA ILE A 11 45.68 9.61 -22.49
C ILE A 11 44.55 10.25 -21.69
N VAL A 12 43.34 9.71 -21.75
CA VAL A 12 42.18 10.22 -21.01
C VAL A 12 42.43 10.26 -19.51
N ASP A 13 43.06 9.23 -18.95
CA ASP A 13 43.31 9.12 -17.52
C ASP A 13 44.57 9.90 -17.05
N GLY A 14 45.27 10.59 -17.96
CA GLY A 14 46.51 11.32 -17.67
C GLY A 14 47.71 10.46 -17.23
N ARG A 15 47.57 9.13 -17.30
CA ARG A 15 48.60 8.15 -16.91
C ARG A 15 49.84 8.24 -17.79
N LEU A 16 49.66 8.53 -19.07
CA LEU A 16 50.76 8.67 -20.01
C LEU A 16 51.69 9.84 -19.61
N THR A 17 51.13 11.01 -19.34
CA THR A 17 51.89 12.22 -18.97
C THR A 17 52.66 12.01 -17.67
N GLN A 18 52.07 11.32 -16.69
CA GLN A 18 52.73 10.93 -15.44
C GLN A 18 53.89 9.97 -15.70
N PHE A 19 53.67 8.90 -16.47
CA PHE A 19 54.70 7.94 -16.83
C PHE A 19 55.88 8.61 -17.54
N LEU A 20 55.60 9.45 -18.54
CA LEU A 20 56.63 10.17 -19.29
C LEU A 20 57.44 11.13 -18.40
N SER A 21 56.83 11.68 -17.35
CA SER A 21 57.53 12.57 -16.40
C SER A 21 58.49 11.83 -15.47
N THR A 22 58.35 10.51 -15.33
CA THR A 22 59.26 9.67 -14.54
C THR A 22 60.45 9.13 -15.32
N LEU A 23 60.50 9.37 -16.64
CA LEU A 23 61.59 8.91 -17.49
C LEU A 23 62.71 9.95 -17.52
N ASP A 24 63.93 9.51 -17.21
CA ASP A 24 65.15 10.32 -17.32
C ASP A 24 65.71 10.37 -18.76
N GLU A 25 65.08 9.67 -19.70
CA GLU A 25 65.48 9.61 -21.11
C GLU A 25 64.48 10.32 -22.03
N LYS A 26 64.98 10.96 -23.09
CA LYS A 26 64.15 11.58 -24.11
C LYS A 26 63.53 10.50 -25.00
N VAL A 27 62.20 10.47 -25.11
CA VAL A 27 61.43 9.45 -25.84
C VAL A 27 60.56 10.06 -26.93
N LYS A 28 60.17 9.23 -27.90
CA LYS A 28 59.20 9.59 -28.95
C LYS A 28 57.82 9.06 -28.57
N VAL A 29 56.82 9.93 -28.55
CA VAL A 29 55.42 9.59 -28.33
C VAL A 29 54.69 9.79 -29.65
N VAL A 30 54.10 8.71 -30.17
CA VAL A 30 53.36 8.72 -31.43
C VAL A 30 51.90 8.44 -31.13
N VAL A 31 51.06 9.48 -31.16
CA VAL A 31 49.62 9.37 -30.89
C VAL A 31 48.89 8.99 -32.19
N PRO A 32 48.18 7.85 -32.23
CA PRO A 32 47.43 7.47 -33.42
C PRO A 32 46.30 8.46 -33.73
N GLU A 33 46.08 8.80 -35.00
CA GLU A 33 44.95 9.65 -35.43
C GLU A 33 43.59 9.05 -35.02
N ALA A 34 43.50 7.73 -34.90
CA ALA A 34 42.32 7.04 -34.38
C ALA A 34 42.01 7.41 -32.91
N VAL A 35 43.04 7.58 -32.07
CA VAL A 35 42.88 7.99 -30.66
C VAL A 35 42.44 9.45 -30.57
N VAL A 36 43.01 10.33 -31.41
CA VAL A 36 42.60 11.74 -31.48
C VAL A 36 41.14 11.86 -31.92
N ALA A 37 40.76 11.12 -32.96
CA ALA A 37 39.39 11.11 -33.47
C ALA A 37 38.38 10.59 -32.43
N GLU A 38 38.76 9.60 -31.63
CA GLU A 38 37.93 9.09 -30.54
C GLU A 38 37.76 10.13 -29.42
N ILE A 39 38.85 10.75 -28.95
CA ILE A 39 38.82 11.79 -27.91
C ILE A 39 38.00 13.00 -28.38
N GLU A 40 38.20 13.44 -29.62
CA GLU A 40 37.46 14.55 -30.22
C GLU A 40 35.97 14.22 -30.34
N HIS A 41 35.62 13.00 -30.76
CA HIS A 41 34.23 12.58 -30.84
C HIS A 41 33.57 12.60 -29.46
N GLN A 42 34.23 12.04 -28.44
CA GLN A 42 33.72 12.03 -27.07
C GLN A 42 33.57 13.46 -26.50
N ALA A 43 34.52 14.36 -26.79
CA ALA A 43 34.45 15.76 -26.37
C ALA A 43 33.30 16.52 -27.07
N ASN A 44 33.09 16.28 -28.37
CA ASN A 44 31.99 16.87 -29.13
C ASN A 44 30.61 16.36 -28.69
N GLU A 45 30.54 15.14 -28.13
CA GLU A 45 29.36 14.60 -27.46
C GLU A 45 29.14 15.15 -26.04
N GLY A 46 30.05 16.01 -25.56
CA GLY A 46 29.99 16.59 -24.22
C GLY A 46 30.38 15.64 -23.10
N LYS A 47 31.07 14.54 -23.40
CA LYS A 47 31.56 13.60 -22.37
C LYS A 47 32.76 14.19 -21.65
N ALA A 48 32.72 14.19 -20.32
CA ALA A 48 33.81 14.69 -19.46
C ALA A 48 35.17 14.05 -19.81
N ILE A 49 35.15 12.74 -20.08
CA ILE A 49 36.30 11.91 -20.50
C ILE A 49 36.99 12.47 -21.76
N GLY A 50 36.23 12.93 -22.76
CA GLY A 50 36.79 13.54 -23.96
C GLY A 50 37.44 14.90 -23.69
N HIS A 51 36.85 15.71 -22.80
CA HIS A 51 37.46 16.97 -22.37
C HIS A 51 38.77 16.75 -21.61
N THR A 52 38.83 15.75 -20.73
CA THR A 52 40.07 15.35 -20.04
C THR A 52 41.13 14.89 -21.03
N GLY A 53 40.76 14.06 -22.01
CA GLY A 53 41.67 13.62 -23.07
C GLY A 53 42.23 14.79 -23.90
N LEU A 54 41.43 15.80 -24.22
CA LEU A 54 41.89 17.01 -24.91
C LEU A 54 42.90 17.82 -24.08
N GLU A 55 42.66 17.97 -22.77
CA GLU A 55 43.61 18.64 -21.87
C GLU A 55 44.93 17.86 -21.75
N GLU A 56 44.88 16.52 -21.70
CA GLU A 56 46.10 15.70 -21.67
C GLU A 56 46.89 15.77 -22.99
N LEU A 57 46.22 15.81 -24.15
CA LEU A 57 46.89 16.07 -25.43
C LEU A 57 47.61 17.43 -25.46
N LYS A 58 47.05 18.47 -24.81
CA LYS A 58 47.73 19.77 -24.66
C LYS A 58 48.97 19.64 -23.78
N LYS A 59 48.89 18.93 -22.65
CA LYS A 59 50.06 18.70 -21.77
C LYS A 59 51.18 17.95 -22.49
N LEU A 60 50.86 16.96 -23.33
CA LEU A 60 51.86 16.28 -24.16
C LEU A 60 52.54 17.25 -25.14
N ARG A 61 51.79 18.19 -25.73
CA ARG A 61 52.36 19.24 -26.58
C ARG A 61 53.28 20.17 -25.78
N GLU A 62 52.89 20.59 -24.58
CA GLU A 62 53.73 21.40 -23.68
C GLU A 62 55.03 20.67 -23.30
N MET A 63 54.98 19.36 -23.02
CA MET A 63 56.18 18.55 -22.77
C MET A 63 57.10 18.45 -24.00
N ALA A 64 56.52 18.43 -25.20
CA ALA A 64 57.28 18.42 -26.45
C ALA A 64 57.94 19.78 -26.72
N GLU A 65 57.23 20.89 -26.49
CA GLU A 65 57.75 22.26 -26.60
C GLU A 65 58.85 22.53 -25.55
N GLY A 66 58.68 22.00 -24.34
CA GLY A 66 59.71 21.97 -23.29
C GLY A 66 60.88 21.01 -23.56
N GLY A 67 60.89 20.33 -24.72
CA GLY A 67 61.99 19.48 -25.18
C GLY A 67 62.13 18.14 -24.47
N LYS A 68 61.21 17.78 -23.57
CA LYS A 68 61.23 16.53 -22.77
C LYS A 68 60.87 15.29 -23.58
N ILE A 69 59.94 15.43 -24.53
CA ILE A 69 59.55 14.34 -25.45
C ILE A 69 59.59 14.83 -26.90
N LEU A 70 59.52 13.90 -27.85
CA LEU A 70 59.17 14.19 -29.25
C LEU A 70 57.77 13.67 -29.52
N LEU A 71 56.84 14.56 -29.89
CA LEU A 71 55.44 14.23 -30.13
C LEU A 71 55.13 14.22 -31.63
N GLU A 72 54.54 13.12 -32.11
CA GLU A 72 54.08 12.96 -33.48
C GLU A 72 52.65 12.38 -33.49
N PHE A 73 51.85 12.75 -34.50
CA PHE A 73 50.55 12.17 -34.77
C PHE A 73 50.64 11.33 -36.03
N TYR A 74 50.15 10.09 -36.00
CA TYR A 74 50.43 9.10 -37.05
C TYR A 74 49.22 8.20 -37.34
N GLY A 75 49.12 7.71 -38.57
CA GLY A 75 48.07 6.79 -39.01
C GLY A 75 46.92 7.46 -39.76
N GLU A 76 45.99 6.65 -40.27
CA GLU A 76 44.79 7.13 -40.95
C GLU A 76 43.72 7.56 -39.95
N ARG A 77 43.08 8.70 -40.21
CA ARG A 77 41.98 9.21 -39.40
C ARG A 77 40.69 8.47 -39.78
N PRO A 78 40.05 7.74 -38.84
CA PRO A 78 38.83 6.98 -39.13
C PRO A 78 37.65 7.90 -39.47
N GLU A 79 36.78 7.44 -40.35
CA GLU A 79 35.57 8.16 -40.74
C GLU A 79 34.52 8.16 -39.61
N LEU A 80 33.70 9.21 -39.54
CA LEU A 80 32.70 9.42 -38.46
C LEU A 80 31.72 8.25 -38.26
N TRP A 81 31.46 7.45 -39.29
CA TRP A 81 30.59 6.27 -39.20
C TRP A 81 31.29 5.05 -38.60
N GLN A 82 32.62 4.92 -38.76
CA GLN A 82 33.42 3.88 -38.13
C GLN A 82 33.50 4.12 -36.61
N ILE A 83 33.63 5.38 -36.19
CA ILE A 83 33.64 5.76 -34.76
C ILE A 83 32.29 5.51 -34.08
N ARG A 84 31.16 5.77 -34.77
CA ARG A 84 29.80 5.60 -34.21
C ARG A 84 29.29 4.16 -34.13
N ARG A 85 29.85 3.23 -34.92
CA ARG A 85 29.38 1.84 -35.04
C ARG A 85 30.43 0.77 -34.74
N ALA A 86 31.70 1.15 -34.57
CA ALA A 86 32.73 0.22 -34.16
C ALA A 86 32.34 -0.40 -32.81
N LYS A 87 32.35 -1.74 -32.73
CA LYS A 87 32.59 -2.39 -31.44
C LYS A 87 33.95 -1.88 -30.94
N ALA A 88 34.08 -1.58 -29.65
CA ALA A 88 35.29 -0.98 -29.05
C ALA A 88 36.63 -1.50 -29.61
N GLY A 89 36.71 -2.78 -30.02
CA GLY A 89 37.92 -3.39 -30.59
C GLY A 89 38.44 -2.92 -31.96
N GLU A 90 37.69 -2.20 -32.82
CA GLU A 90 38.23 -1.74 -34.13
C GLU A 90 39.23 -0.59 -33.98
N ILE A 91 38.98 0.37 -33.08
CA ILE A 91 39.92 1.46 -32.79
C ILE A 91 41.18 0.89 -32.13
N ASP A 92 41.02 0.01 -31.13
CA ASP A 92 42.13 -0.68 -30.48
C ASP A 92 42.96 -1.51 -31.47
N HIS A 93 42.33 -2.03 -32.53
CA HIS A 93 43.04 -2.72 -33.61
C HIS A 93 43.95 -1.74 -34.36
N MET A 94 43.46 -0.56 -34.76
CA MET A 94 44.26 0.46 -35.44
C MET A 94 45.44 0.93 -34.59
N VAL A 95 45.23 1.13 -33.27
CA VAL A 95 46.31 1.49 -32.33
C VAL A 95 47.38 0.39 -32.27
N ARG A 96 46.98 -0.88 -32.21
CA ARG A 96 47.92 -2.01 -32.22
C ARG A 96 48.68 -2.14 -33.54
N GLU A 97 48.02 -1.93 -34.68
CA GLU A 97 48.72 -1.96 -35.97
C GLU A 97 49.72 -0.79 -36.09
N THR A 98 49.38 0.40 -35.60
CA THR A 98 50.34 1.52 -35.52
C THR A 98 51.56 1.18 -34.67
N ALA A 99 51.36 0.55 -33.50
CA ALA A 99 52.46 0.10 -32.65
C ALA A 99 53.34 -0.94 -33.36
N ARG A 100 52.72 -1.88 -34.10
CA ARG A 100 53.42 -2.93 -34.86
C ARG A 100 54.22 -2.37 -36.03
N GLU A 101 53.63 -1.48 -36.83
CA GLU A 101 54.26 -0.86 -38.00
C GLU A 101 55.49 -0.03 -37.62
N LEU A 102 55.41 0.67 -36.49
CA LEU A 102 56.49 1.53 -36.00
C LEU A 102 57.51 0.78 -35.13
N ASN A 103 57.33 -0.53 -34.93
CA ASN A 103 58.09 -1.33 -33.97
C ASN A 103 58.19 -0.64 -32.59
N ALA A 104 57.06 -0.10 -32.14
CA ALA A 104 56.92 0.74 -30.97
C ALA A 104 56.29 -0.03 -29.81
N THR A 105 56.57 0.41 -28.59
CA THR A 105 55.96 -0.16 -27.39
C THR A 105 54.58 0.47 -27.18
N LEU A 106 53.54 -0.37 -27.14
CA LEU A 106 52.17 0.03 -26.85
C LEU A 106 52.03 0.40 -25.37
N ILE A 107 51.52 1.59 -25.07
CA ILE A 107 51.17 2.00 -23.71
C ILE A 107 49.65 1.94 -23.58
N THR A 108 49.16 1.06 -22.72
CA THR A 108 47.72 0.86 -22.53
C THR A 108 47.36 0.70 -21.06
N GLY A 109 46.17 1.17 -20.73
CA GLY A 109 45.53 1.00 -19.44
C GLY A 109 44.44 -0.07 -19.45
N ASP A 110 44.12 -0.61 -20.63
CA ASP A 110 43.13 -1.65 -20.86
C ASP A 110 43.78 -3.04 -20.85
N GLN A 111 43.24 -3.93 -20.00
CA GLN A 111 43.79 -5.27 -19.81
C GLN A 111 43.60 -6.17 -21.05
N VAL A 112 42.46 -6.04 -21.74
CA VAL A 112 42.14 -6.80 -22.95
C VAL A 112 43.06 -6.37 -24.08
N GLN A 113 43.32 -5.07 -24.23
CA GLN A 113 44.24 -4.55 -25.24
C GLN A 113 45.69 -5.00 -24.99
N ARG A 114 46.13 -5.03 -23.73
CA ARG A 114 47.43 -5.63 -23.33
C ARG A 114 47.52 -7.09 -23.74
N ASP A 115 46.55 -7.91 -23.34
CA ASP A 115 46.61 -9.35 -23.54
C ASP A 115 46.60 -9.72 -25.03
N ILE A 116 45.82 -8.98 -25.84
CA ILE A 116 45.82 -9.13 -27.31
C ILE A 116 47.14 -8.68 -27.93
N ALA A 117 47.73 -7.57 -27.47
CA ALA A 117 48.99 -7.07 -27.99
C ALA A 117 50.17 -8.01 -27.68
N ILE A 118 50.21 -8.58 -26.47
CA ILE A 118 51.17 -9.65 -26.10
C ILE A 118 50.97 -10.86 -27.00
N ALA A 119 49.73 -11.30 -27.22
CA ALA A 119 49.42 -12.42 -28.12
C ALA A 119 49.85 -12.15 -29.58
N LYS A 120 49.84 -10.89 -30.02
CA LYS A 120 50.32 -10.44 -31.34
C LYS A 120 51.84 -10.17 -31.40
N GLY A 121 52.57 -10.35 -30.31
CA GLY A 121 54.01 -10.10 -30.24
C GLY A 121 54.41 -8.62 -30.26
N ILE A 122 53.51 -7.73 -29.83
CA ILE A 122 53.79 -6.30 -29.68
C ILE A 122 54.29 -6.05 -28.25
N ASP A 123 55.36 -5.28 -28.08
CA ASP A 123 55.84 -4.89 -26.75
C ASP A 123 54.81 -3.98 -26.07
N VAL A 124 54.45 -4.29 -24.82
CA VAL A 124 53.41 -3.54 -24.08
C VAL A 124 53.92 -3.07 -22.73
N ILE A 125 53.70 -1.78 -22.44
CA ILE A 125 53.75 -1.24 -21.08
C ILE A 125 52.31 -1.07 -20.60
N TYR A 126 51.92 -1.91 -19.65
CA TYR A 126 50.62 -1.84 -19.01
C TYR A 126 50.69 -0.91 -17.79
N LEU A 127 50.08 0.27 -17.91
CA LEU A 127 50.02 1.21 -16.80
C LEU A 127 48.85 0.85 -15.89
N THR A 128 49.07 -0.06 -14.95
CA THR A 128 48.07 -0.37 -13.89
C THR A 128 47.69 0.91 -13.16
N ALA A 129 46.40 1.08 -12.83
CA ALA A 129 45.96 2.11 -11.90
C ALA A 129 46.67 1.93 -10.55
N LYS A 130 47.78 2.64 -10.34
CA LYS A 130 48.35 2.87 -9.02
C LYS A 130 47.92 4.27 -8.59
N ARG A 131 46.63 4.44 -8.30
CA ARG A 131 46.28 5.28 -7.17
C ARG A 131 46.40 4.39 -5.95
N GLY A 132 47.56 4.45 -5.30
CA GLY A 132 47.55 4.19 -3.87
C GLY A 132 46.73 5.33 -3.27
N VAL A 133 45.44 5.09 -3.02
CA VAL A 133 44.61 6.07 -2.30
C VAL A 133 45.31 6.32 -0.97
N LYS A 134 45.56 7.58 -0.61
CA LYS A 134 46.20 7.90 0.68
C LYS A 134 45.36 7.40 1.85
N HIS A 135 44.04 7.38 1.68
CA HIS A 135 43.06 6.87 2.65
C HIS A 135 41.95 6.12 1.92
N ARG A 136 41.66 4.89 2.33
CA ARG A 136 40.49 4.13 1.87
C ARG A 136 39.27 4.46 2.73
N LEU A 137 38.08 4.22 2.19
CA LEU A 137 36.85 4.39 2.99
C LEU A 137 36.88 3.54 4.26
N GLU A 138 37.39 2.31 4.17
CA GLU A 138 37.48 1.39 5.30
C GLU A 138 38.38 1.90 6.43
N ASP A 139 39.35 2.76 6.14
CA ASP A 139 40.26 3.33 7.15
C ASP A 139 39.50 4.24 8.15
N PHE A 140 38.27 4.66 7.79
CA PHE A 140 37.39 5.45 8.64
C PHE A 140 36.44 4.58 9.49
N PHE A 141 36.43 3.25 9.30
CA PHE A 141 35.57 2.31 10.04
C PHE A 141 36.38 1.49 11.07
N ASP A 142 35.85 1.37 12.29
CA ASP A 142 36.27 0.35 13.27
C ASP A 142 35.15 -0.69 13.50
N GLU A 143 35.36 -1.61 14.44
CA GLU A 143 34.38 -2.66 14.79
C GLU A 143 33.03 -2.10 15.31
N THR A 144 33.03 -0.89 15.84
CA THR A 144 31.86 -0.21 16.42
C THR A 144 31.29 0.90 15.53
N THR A 145 31.96 1.25 14.44
CA THR A 145 31.50 2.28 13.50
C THR A 145 30.33 1.74 12.67
N MET A 146 29.17 2.35 12.85
CA MET A 146 27.95 2.05 12.09
C MET A 146 27.93 2.77 10.75
N SER A 147 28.36 4.03 10.76
CA SER A 147 28.43 4.87 9.57
C SER A 147 29.53 5.91 9.68
N VAL A 148 30.03 6.36 8.53
CA VAL A 148 30.99 7.47 8.43
C VAL A 148 30.42 8.56 7.53
N HIS A 149 30.73 9.81 7.87
CA HIS A 149 30.28 11.01 7.18
C HIS A 149 31.49 11.90 6.90
N LEU A 150 31.83 12.05 5.63
CA LEU A 150 33.04 12.71 5.15
C LEU A 150 32.63 13.89 4.26
N LYS A 151 33.03 15.12 4.60
CA LYS A 151 32.62 16.33 3.86
C LYS A 151 33.79 17.30 3.71
N ALA A 152 33.97 17.86 2.51
CA ALA A 152 35.08 18.76 2.23
C ALA A 152 35.00 20.03 3.08
N GLY A 153 36.14 20.43 3.65
CA GLY A 153 36.27 21.53 4.61
C GLY A 153 35.86 21.18 6.04
N VAL A 154 35.50 19.92 6.34
CA VAL A 154 35.03 19.47 7.65
C VAL A 154 35.87 18.28 8.14
N LYS A 155 36.05 18.15 9.45
CA LYS A 155 36.70 16.96 10.06
C LYS A 155 35.88 15.71 9.74
N PRO A 156 36.50 14.56 9.43
CA PRO A 156 35.77 13.30 9.20
C PRO A 156 35.08 12.84 10.47
N LEU A 157 33.81 12.43 10.38
CA LEU A 157 32.96 12.05 11.52
C LEU A 157 32.50 10.60 11.40
N ALA A 158 32.66 9.81 12.47
CA ALA A 158 32.14 8.45 12.57
C ALA A 158 30.98 8.39 13.57
N LYS A 159 29.95 7.65 13.20
CA LYS A 159 28.83 7.25 14.05
C LYS A 159 29.17 5.93 14.72
N LYS A 160 29.68 5.96 15.95
CA LYS A 160 30.13 4.75 16.67
C LYS A 160 29.12 4.30 17.71
N GLY A 161 28.74 3.01 17.69
CA GLY A 161 27.81 2.40 18.62
C GLY A 161 26.94 1.31 17.99
N LYS A 162 25.75 1.10 18.55
CA LYS A 162 24.73 0.18 18.02
C LYS A 162 23.49 0.99 17.60
N PRO A 163 22.62 0.49 16.69
CA PRO A 163 21.41 1.20 16.31
C PRO A 163 20.60 1.57 17.56
N GLY A 164 20.41 2.87 17.82
CA GLY A 164 19.75 3.41 19.02
C GLY A 164 20.68 3.92 20.14
N GLU A 165 21.96 3.53 20.17
CA GLU A 165 22.97 4.01 21.12
C GLU A 165 24.29 4.26 20.39
N TRP A 166 24.49 5.48 19.89
CA TRP A 166 25.69 5.86 19.17
C TRP A 166 26.10 7.30 19.48
N ARG A 167 27.38 7.60 19.30
CA ARG A 167 27.95 8.94 19.39
C ARG A 167 28.64 9.31 18.09
N LEU A 168 28.47 10.56 17.66
CA LEU A 168 29.25 11.11 16.55
C LEU A 168 30.62 11.51 17.10
N VAL A 169 31.69 10.93 16.57
CA VAL A 169 33.05 11.15 17.05
C VAL A 169 33.92 11.60 15.87
N PRO A 170 34.70 12.68 15.99
CA PRO A 170 35.70 13.03 14.98
C PRO A 170 36.76 11.93 14.90
N ILE A 171 37.05 11.48 13.67
CA ILE A 171 38.00 10.41 13.40
C ILE A 171 39.44 10.96 13.46
N ARG A 172 39.64 12.19 12.99
CA ARG A 172 40.87 12.98 13.14
C ARG A 172 40.56 14.47 13.26
N ASP A 173 41.56 15.25 13.68
CA ASP A 173 41.44 16.70 13.90
C ASP A 173 41.59 17.57 12.65
N GLU A 174 42.21 17.04 11.60
CA GLU A 174 42.42 17.75 10.34
C GLU A 174 41.16 17.66 9.45
N PRO A 175 40.66 18.79 8.89
CA PRO A 175 39.57 18.79 7.92
C PRO A 175 39.94 18.07 6.63
N LEU A 176 38.95 17.41 6.00
CA LEU A 176 39.08 16.80 4.67
C LEU A 176 39.18 17.89 3.59
N THR A 177 40.06 17.73 2.61
CA THR A 177 40.10 18.60 1.42
C THR A 177 39.15 18.08 0.34
N ASP A 178 38.77 18.93 -0.60
CA ASP A 178 37.97 18.54 -1.77
C ASP A 178 38.73 17.46 -2.59
N GLU A 179 40.04 17.63 -2.80
CA GLU A 179 40.91 16.66 -3.49
C GLU A 179 40.97 15.29 -2.80
N GLU A 180 41.05 15.24 -1.46
CA GLU A 180 41.10 13.98 -0.71
C GLU A 180 39.79 13.19 -0.81
N LEU A 181 38.64 13.88 -0.83
CA LEU A 181 37.35 13.22 -1.01
C LEU A 181 37.08 12.83 -2.44
N GLU A 182 37.59 13.56 -3.43
CA GLU A 182 37.55 13.13 -4.82
C GLU A 182 38.36 11.85 -5.03
N GLU A 183 39.54 11.72 -4.41
CA GLU A 183 40.32 10.48 -4.43
C GLU A 183 39.57 9.30 -3.82
N ILE A 184 38.91 9.49 -2.66
CA ILE A 184 38.12 8.45 -2.00
C ILE A 184 36.87 8.09 -2.83
N ALA A 185 36.17 9.08 -3.39
CA ALA A 185 35.00 8.86 -4.24
C ALA A 185 35.36 8.07 -5.51
N ASP A 186 36.46 8.44 -6.16
CA ASP A 186 36.95 7.75 -7.35
C ASP A 186 37.34 6.29 -7.03
N ASP A 187 38.02 6.02 -5.91
CA ASP A 187 38.33 4.66 -5.45
C ASP A 187 37.07 3.84 -5.20
N ILE A 188 36.07 4.40 -4.52
CA ILE A 188 34.78 3.75 -4.25
C ILE A 188 34.08 3.39 -5.56
N VAL A 189 34.01 4.32 -6.51
CA VAL A 189 33.36 4.11 -7.80
C VAL A 189 34.13 3.10 -8.66
N GLU A 190 35.46 3.15 -8.66
CA GLU A 190 36.31 2.21 -9.40
C GLU A 190 36.22 0.79 -8.84
N ARG A 191 36.24 0.65 -7.51
CA ARG A 191 36.07 -0.63 -6.83
C ARG A 191 34.65 -1.17 -6.98
N ALA A 192 33.64 -0.32 -6.96
CA ALA A 192 32.26 -0.73 -7.23
C ALA A 192 32.02 -1.24 -8.66
N LYS A 193 32.91 -0.91 -9.60
CA LYS A 193 32.88 -1.45 -10.97
C LYS A 193 33.68 -2.75 -11.13
N ARG A 194 34.60 -3.04 -10.21
CA ARG A 194 35.56 -4.16 -10.32
C ARG A 194 35.34 -5.28 -9.31
N GLU A 195 34.84 -4.97 -8.12
CA GLU A 195 34.66 -5.94 -7.05
C GLU A 195 33.32 -6.68 -7.21
N PRO A 196 33.29 -8.02 -7.04
CA PRO A 196 32.08 -8.83 -7.28
C PRO A 196 30.89 -8.47 -6.40
N ASP A 197 31.14 -8.04 -5.16
CA ASP A 197 30.12 -7.76 -4.14
C ASP A 197 29.78 -6.27 -4.04
N SER A 198 29.98 -5.51 -5.14
CA SER A 198 29.79 -4.07 -5.15
C SER A 198 29.17 -3.61 -6.47
N PHE A 199 28.29 -2.62 -6.42
CA PHE A 199 27.64 -2.06 -7.61
C PHE A 199 27.17 -0.63 -7.36
N ILE A 200 26.98 0.12 -8.44
CA ILE A 200 26.45 1.49 -8.39
C ILE A 200 24.92 1.40 -8.48
N GLU A 201 24.22 1.76 -7.41
CA GLU A 201 22.75 1.76 -7.33
C GLU A 201 22.13 2.89 -8.16
N LEU A 202 22.77 4.05 -8.17
CA LEU A 202 22.30 5.27 -8.81
C LEU A 202 23.50 6.11 -9.23
N ASP A 203 23.51 6.62 -10.46
CA ASP A 203 24.56 7.52 -10.95
C ASP A 203 23.91 8.65 -11.76
N GLU A 204 23.63 9.76 -11.08
CA GLU A 204 23.01 10.96 -11.63
C GLU A 204 23.99 12.14 -11.57
N PRO A 205 23.82 13.20 -12.40
CA PRO A 205 24.69 14.36 -12.38
C PRO A 205 24.77 15.01 -10.97
N GLY A 206 25.88 14.76 -10.27
CA GLY A 206 26.14 15.28 -8.93
C GLY A 206 25.82 14.32 -7.77
N ALA A 207 25.23 13.15 -8.01
CA ALA A 207 24.91 12.19 -6.96
C ALA A 207 25.12 10.75 -7.42
N THR A 208 25.93 10.00 -6.67
CA THR A 208 26.22 8.60 -6.95
C THR A 208 25.97 7.78 -5.68
N VAL A 209 25.13 6.75 -5.75
CA VAL A 209 24.90 5.80 -4.66
C VAL A 209 25.57 4.49 -5.03
N VAL A 210 26.41 3.98 -4.13
CA VAL A 210 27.28 2.84 -4.35
C VAL A 210 27.08 1.85 -3.22
N GLN A 211 26.69 0.62 -3.53
CA GLN A 211 26.84 -0.51 -2.63
C GLN A 211 28.26 -1.04 -2.80
N LEU A 212 29.12 -0.94 -1.78
CA LEU A 212 30.49 -1.43 -1.79
C LEU A 212 30.66 -2.48 -0.68
N ARG A 213 30.65 -3.76 -1.05
CA ARG A 213 30.58 -4.91 -0.13
C ARG A 213 29.42 -4.73 0.85
N ASN A 214 29.70 -4.75 2.16
CA ASN A 214 28.75 -4.57 3.23
C ASN A 214 28.48 -3.09 3.59
N TYR A 215 28.95 -2.14 2.79
CA TYR A 215 28.71 -0.71 2.97
C TYR A 215 27.78 -0.17 1.90
N ARG A 216 26.74 0.54 2.32
CA ARG A 216 25.97 1.38 1.42
C ARG A 216 26.49 2.80 1.48
N ILE A 217 26.91 3.35 0.35
CA ILE A 217 27.64 4.61 0.24
C ILE A 217 26.86 5.58 -0.63
N VAL A 218 26.80 6.84 -0.23
CA VAL A 218 26.26 7.95 -1.01
C VAL A 218 27.36 8.98 -1.19
N ILE A 219 27.67 9.30 -2.44
CA ILE A 219 28.62 10.32 -2.88
C ILE A 219 27.81 11.47 -3.49
N ALA A 220 27.98 12.68 -2.98
CA ALA A 220 27.31 13.87 -3.46
C ALA A 220 28.35 14.92 -3.86
N LYS A 221 28.23 15.52 -5.05
CA LYS A 221 29.13 16.54 -5.60
C LYS A 221 28.35 17.67 -6.30
N PRO A 222 28.96 18.86 -6.52
CA PRO A 222 28.31 19.93 -7.28
C PRO A 222 27.87 19.46 -8.69
N PRO A 223 26.69 19.86 -9.18
CA PRO A 223 25.78 20.89 -8.66
C PRO A 223 24.73 20.40 -7.65
N PHE A 224 24.71 19.12 -7.28
CA PHE A 224 23.72 18.52 -6.38
C PHE A 224 23.98 18.86 -4.90
N ALA A 225 25.25 18.97 -4.52
CA ALA A 225 25.71 19.40 -3.21
C ALA A 225 26.62 20.64 -3.30
N ASP A 226 26.71 21.41 -2.21
CA ASP A 226 27.53 22.63 -2.15
C ASP A 226 29.04 22.36 -2.28
N ARG A 227 29.49 21.18 -1.81
CA ARG A 227 30.84 20.62 -1.90
C ARG A 227 30.76 19.09 -1.89
N ILE A 228 31.85 18.40 -2.21
CA ILE A 228 31.88 16.94 -2.19
C ILE A 228 31.66 16.37 -0.78
N GLU A 229 30.81 15.35 -0.69
CA GLU A 229 30.44 14.65 0.54
C GLU A 229 30.25 13.15 0.27
N ILE A 230 30.71 12.31 1.19
CA ILE A 230 30.59 10.84 1.16
C ILE A 230 30.01 10.35 2.49
N THR A 231 28.91 9.60 2.45
CA THR A 231 28.32 8.94 3.62
C THR A 231 28.26 7.43 3.39
N ALA A 232 28.74 6.60 4.32
CA ALA A 232 28.71 5.14 4.20
C ALA A 232 28.11 4.46 5.46
N VAL A 233 27.29 3.41 5.31
CA VAL A 233 26.53 2.72 6.40
C VAL A 233 26.57 1.16 6.32
N ARG A 234 26.47 0.42 7.45
CA ARG A 234 26.34 -1.07 7.54
C ARG A 234 24.90 -1.56 7.90
N PRO A 235 24.32 -2.68 7.36
CA PRO A 235 22.91 -3.16 7.62
C PRO A 235 22.66 -4.08 8.87
N VAL A 236 21.39 -4.41 9.24
CA VAL A 236 20.93 -5.23 10.43
C VAL A 236 19.86 -6.33 10.08
N LYS A 237 19.72 -7.43 10.87
CA LYS A 237 19.18 -8.84 10.63
C LYS A 237 17.62 -9.11 10.48
N LYS A 238 17.18 -10.27 9.88
CA LYS A 238 15.82 -10.68 9.36
C LYS A 238 15.18 -12.01 9.93
N LEU A 239 13.87 -12.30 9.70
CA LEU A 239 13.03 -13.48 10.14
C LEU A 239 13.08 -14.71 9.18
N SER A 240 12.75 -15.94 9.64
CA SER A 240 12.95 -17.23 8.91
C SER A 240 11.65 -18.04 8.64
N ILE A 241 11.72 -19.12 7.83
CA ILE A 241 10.56 -19.99 7.54
C ILE A 241 10.15 -20.90 8.70
N ASP A 242 11.11 -21.23 9.58
CA ASP A 242 10.89 -22.13 10.72
C ASP A 242 9.88 -21.52 11.71
N ASP A 243 9.73 -20.20 11.67
CA ASP A 243 8.79 -19.41 12.45
C ASP A 243 7.30 -19.66 12.07
N TYR A 244 7.01 -20.40 10.98
CA TYR A 244 5.65 -20.67 10.47
C TYR A 244 5.07 -22.05 10.81
N GLU A 245 5.79 -22.90 11.55
CA GLU A 245 5.32 -24.22 12.06
C GLU A 245 4.70 -25.12 10.96
N LEU A 246 5.34 -25.22 9.79
CA LEU A 246 4.85 -26.03 8.67
C LEU A 246 4.95 -27.55 8.96
N SER A 247 4.00 -28.34 8.46
CA SER A 247 4.07 -29.81 8.57
C SER A 247 5.25 -30.35 7.74
N GLU A 248 5.93 -31.40 8.20
CA GLU A 248 7.05 -32.02 7.45
C GLU A 248 6.62 -32.44 6.03
N ARG A 249 5.39 -32.95 5.90
CA ARG A 249 4.79 -33.34 4.61
C ARG A 249 4.59 -32.14 3.67
N LEU A 250 4.25 -30.97 4.20
CA LEU A 250 4.15 -29.74 3.41
C LEU A 250 5.53 -29.20 3.04
N LEU A 251 6.49 -29.25 3.98
CA LEU A 251 7.88 -28.87 3.72
C LEU A 251 8.49 -29.73 2.60
N GLU A 252 8.32 -31.04 2.63
CA GLU A 252 8.74 -31.94 1.55
C GLU A 252 8.09 -31.59 0.21
N ARG A 253 6.79 -31.27 0.21
CA ARG A 253 6.10 -30.83 -1.01
C ARG A 253 6.69 -29.54 -1.56
N LEU A 254 6.87 -28.52 -0.72
CA LEU A 254 7.45 -27.23 -1.13
C LEU A 254 8.89 -27.39 -1.61
N LYS A 255 9.63 -28.32 -1.02
CA LYS A 255 11.01 -28.60 -1.41
C LYS A 255 11.12 -29.27 -2.78
N ASP A 256 10.36 -30.34 -3.01
CA ASP A 256 10.64 -31.31 -4.08
C ASP A 256 9.53 -31.45 -5.14
N LYS A 257 8.34 -30.88 -4.92
CA LYS A 257 7.16 -31.12 -5.80
C LYS A 257 6.40 -29.88 -6.24
N ALA A 258 6.39 -28.81 -5.46
CA ALA A 258 5.62 -27.61 -5.76
C ALA A 258 6.45 -26.61 -6.56
N GLU A 259 6.06 -26.35 -7.79
CA GLU A 259 6.76 -25.45 -8.71
C GLU A 259 5.87 -24.28 -9.12
N GLY A 260 4.55 -24.44 -9.12
CA GLY A 260 3.57 -23.37 -9.30
C GLY A 260 2.80 -23.11 -8.00
N ILE A 261 3.33 -22.23 -7.16
CA ILE A 261 2.79 -21.92 -5.83
C ILE A 261 2.04 -20.58 -5.88
N LEU A 262 0.81 -20.56 -5.36
CA LEU A 262 0.11 -19.32 -5.02
C LEU A 262 -0.01 -19.16 -3.51
N ILE A 263 0.40 -18.02 -2.99
CA ILE A 263 0.14 -17.59 -1.61
C ILE A 263 -1.10 -16.71 -1.64
N ALA A 264 -2.17 -17.20 -1.03
CA ALA A 264 -3.46 -16.53 -0.95
C ALA A 264 -3.76 -16.16 0.50
N GLY A 265 -4.02 -14.89 0.80
CA GLY A 265 -4.33 -14.47 2.17
C GLY A 265 -4.89 -13.07 2.24
N ALA A 266 -5.45 -12.72 3.40
CA ALA A 266 -5.66 -11.31 3.76
C ALA A 266 -4.30 -10.73 4.21
N PRO A 267 -3.93 -9.50 3.82
CA PRO A 267 -2.61 -8.95 4.16
C PRO A 267 -2.21 -8.96 5.68
N GLY A 268 -0.91 -8.89 5.99
CA GLY A 268 -0.35 -8.41 7.28
C GLY A 268 -0.25 -9.32 8.55
N GLU A 269 0.93 -9.85 8.82
CA GLU A 269 1.34 -10.86 9.82
C GLU A 269 2.85 -10.73 10.22
N GLY A 270 3.17 -10.08 11.35
CA GLY A 270 4.54 -10.01 11.89
C GLY A 270 4.86 -8.85 12.84
N LYS A 271 3.86 -8.10 13.32
CA LYS A 271 4.06 -6.76 13.87
C LYS A 271 3.42 -6.63 15.24
N CYS A 272 4.23 -6.46 16.29
CA CYS A 272 3.76 -6.69 17.65
C CYS A 272 3.80 -5.42 18.52
N LEU A 273 2.90 -5.36 19.50
CA LEU A 273 2.73 -4.31 20.52
C LEU A 273 2.71 -4.94 21.92
N PRO A 274 3.23 -4.26 22.96
CA PRO A 274 3.16 -4.77 24.35
C PRO A 274 1.72 -5.03 24.85
N PRO A 275 1.50 -6.00 25.76
CA PRO A 275 0.18 -6.45 26.23
C PRO A 275 -0.73 -5.35 26.76
N GLU A 276 -0.14 -4.36 27.41
CA GLU A 276 -0.81 -3.22 28.03
C GLU A 276 -1.20 -2.12 27.03
N THR A 277 -0.73 -2.21 25.78
CA THR A 277 -0.98 -1.19 24.76
C THR A 277 -2.48 -1.06 24.51
N PRO A 278 -3.09 0.10 24.79
CA PRO A 278 -4.52 0.27 24.60
C PRO A 278 -4.85 0.38 23.11
N VAL A 279 -5.89 -0.36 22.69
CA VAL A 279 -6.45 -0.35 21.35
C VAL A 279 -7.82 0.30 21.40
N LEU A 280 -8.09 1.18 20.44
CA LEU A 280 -9.33 1.94 20.36
C LEU A 280 -10.46 1.09 19.77
N LEU A 281 -11.54 0.91 20.55
CA LEU A 281 -12.73 0.17 20.15
C LEU A 281 -13.73 1.04 19.39
N ALA A 282 -14.63 0.39 18.65
CA ALA A 282 -15.69 1.04 17.87
C ALA A 282 -16.71 1.81 18.72
N ASP A 283 -16.80 1.53 20.02
CA ASP A 283 -17.63 2.27 20.98
C ASP A 283 -16.90 3.48 21.59
N GLY A 284 -15.64 3.71 21.20
CA GLY A 284 -14.81 4.82 21.66
C GLY A 284 -14.08 4.57 22.97
N THR A 285 -14.19 3.38 23.55
CA THR A 285 -13.41 2.97 24.72
C THR A 285 -12.07 2.36 24.31
N PHE A 286 -11.21 2.09 25.30
CA PHE A 286 -9.91 1.44 25.11
C PHE A 286 -9.85 0.14 25.89
N VAL A 287 -9.23 -0.87 25.30
CA VAL A 287 -8.86 -2.10 25.97
C VAL A 287 -7.41 -2.46 25.66
N PRO A 288 -6.67 -3.08 26.60
CA PRO A 288 -5.34 -3.60 26.30
C PRO A 288 -5.40 -4.59 25.13
N ILE A 289 -4.39 -4.56 24.25
CA ILE A 289 -4.30 -5.48 23.10
C ILE A 289 -4.36 -6.94 23.54
N SER A 290 -3.82 -7.26 24.72
CA SER A 290 -3.86 -8.59 25.34
C SER A 290 -5.27 -9.09 25.68
N SER A 291 -6.24 -8.17 25.82
CA SER A 291 -7.63 -8.49 26.17
C SER A 291 -8.55 -8.61 24.95
N LEU A 292 -8.04 -8.29 23.74
CA LEU A 292 -8.82 -8.40 22.51
C LEU A 292 -9.11 -9.85 22.16
N LYS A 293 -10.28 -10.06 21.55
CA LYS A 293 -10.71 -11.37 21.04
C LYS A 293 -11.20 -11.23 19.60
N PRO A 294 -11.14 -12.30 18.79
CA PRO A 294 -11.83 -12.36 17.51
C PRO A 294 -13.28 -11.86 17.62
N GLY A 295 -13.73 -11.05 16.66
CA GLY A 295 -15.04 -10.38 16.65
C GLY A 295 -15.11 -9.05 17.42
N THR A 296 -14.04 -8.66 18.12
CA THR A 296 -13.99 -7.34 18.76
C THR A 296 -13.93 -6.25 17.70
N ARG A 297 -14.81 -5.25 17.76
CA ARG A 297 -14.84 -4.15 16.79
C ARG A 297 -13.86 -3.04 17.18
N VAL A 298 -12.88 -2.78 16.33
CA VAL A 298 -11.83 -1.77 16.52
C VAL A 298 -11.93 -0.67 15.47
N ILE A 299 -11.36 0.49 15.79
CA ILE A 299 -11.28 1.62 14.87
C ILE A 299 -10.01 1.52 14.02
N THR A 300 -10.18 1.71 12.72
CA THR A 300 -9.15 1.70 11.68
C THR A 300 -9.20 3.00 10.88
N LEU A 301 -8.14 3.31 10.14
CA LEU A 301 -8.10 4.50 9.28
C LEU A 301 -7.96 4.06 7.82
N SER A 302 -8.97 4.37 7.02
CA SER A 302 -8.94 4.20 5.57
C SER A 302 -8.73 5.57 4.91
N HIS A 303 -8.26 5.61 3.66
CA HIS A 303 -8.12 6.86 2.90
C HIS A 303 -9.40 7.71 3.02
N ASN A 304 -9.28 8.91 3.61
CA ASN A 304 -10.36 9.87 3.89
C ASN A 304 -11.42 9.50 4.95
N LYS A 305 -11.35 8.37 5.66
CA LYS A 305 -12.36 8.02 6.68
C LYS A 305 -11.84 7.16 7.83
N VAL A 306 -12.39 7.40 9.02
CA VAL A 306 -12.34 6.45 10.14
C VAL A 306 -13.30 5.31 9.83
N ASP A 307 -12.83 4.06 9.89
CA ASP A 307 -13.62 2.86 9.60
C ASP A 307 -13.66 1.91 10.81
N VAL A 308 -14.69 1.06 10.89
CA VAL A 308 -14.82 0.06 11.96
C VAL A 308 -14.61 -1.32 11.37
N GLN A 309 -13.68 -2.06 11.97
CA GLN A 309 -13.34 -3.41 11.53
C GLN A 309 -13.43 -4.40 12.69
N GLU A 310 -13.77 -5.64 12.40
CA GLU A 310 -13.71 -6.73 13.38
C GLU A 310 -12.29 -7.31 13.42
N VAL A 311 -11.77 -7.47 14.62
CA VAL A 311 -10.54 -8.22 14.88
C VAL A 311 -10.78 -9.65 14.40
N ALA A 312 -10.06 -10.07 13.38
CA ALA A 312 -10.16 -11.42 12.85
C ALA A 312 -9.49 -12.40 13.82
N LYS A 313 -8.27 -12.08 14.27
CA LYS A 313 -7.45 -12.92 15.15
C LYS A 313 -6.48 -12.08 16.00
N VAL A 314 -6.01 -12.68 17.09
CA VAL A 314 -5.05 -12.10 18.05
C VAL A 314 -3.90 -13.08 18.23
N HIS A 315 -2.67 -12.59 18.12
CA HIS A 315 -1.43 -13.34 18.22
C HIS A 315 -0.62 -12.88 19.42
N LYS A 316 0.20 -13.78 19.97
CA LYS A 316 1.07 -13.55 21.11
C LYS A 316 2.46 -14.13 20.81
N ARG A 317 3.51 -13.36 21.07
CA ARG A 317 4.92 -13.70 20.81
C ARG A 317 5.81 -13.14 21.94
N LYS A 318 7.10 -13.47 21.90
CA LYS A 318 8.14 -12.83 22.72
C LYS A 318 9.02 -11.94 21.87
N GLU A 319 9.46 -10.82 22.43
CA GLU A 319 10.37 -9.88 21.79
C GLU A 319 11.46 -9.46 22.79
N THR A 320 12.67 -9.18 22.31
CA THR A 320 13.81 -8.84 23.18
C THR A 320 14.07 -7.34 23.28
N ARG A 321 13.43 -6.58 22.37
CA ARG A 321 13.67 -5.15 22.21
C ARG A 321 12.42 -4.40 21.81
N LEU A 322 12.15 -3.29 22.48
CA LEU A 322 11.05 -2.37 22.18
C LEU A 322 11.57 -0.95 22.00
N ILE A 323 10.80 -0.14 21.26
CA ILE A 323 11.01 1.28 21.07
C ILE A 323 9.81 2.02 21.61
N LYS A 324 10.07 2.96 22.51
CA LYS A 324 9.10 3.91 23.04
C LYS A 324 9.27 5.25 22.32
N LEU A 325 8.25 5.65 21.58
CA LEU A 325 8.18 6.92 20.88
C LEU A 325 7.33 7.91 21.69
N LYS A 326 7.82 9.16 21.82
CA LYS A 326 7.04 10.30 22.33
C LYS A 326 7.02 11.41 21.29
N THR A 327 5.85 11.95 20.98
CA THR A 327 5.70 13.00 19.97
C THR A 327 5.65 14.41 20.56
N SER A 328 5.69 15.43 19.69
CA SER A 328 5.68 16.84 20.07
C SER A 328 4.39 17.29 20.75
N THR A 329 3.26 16.64 20.42
CA THR A 329 1.98 16.86 21.10
C THR A 329 1.80 16.01 22.37
N GLY A 330 2.80 15.20 22.72
CA GLY A 330 2.79 14.38 23.94
C GLY A 330 2.15 13.00 23.76
N ARG A 331 1.94 12.53 22.52
CA ARG A 331 1.51 11.15 22.26
C ARG A 331 2.64 10.19 22.60
N GLU A 332 2.29 9.02 23.13
CA GLU A 332 3.25 7.96 23.43
C GLU A 332 2.77 6.61 22.92
N ILE A 333 3.67 5.88 22.26
CA ILE A 333 3.45 4.49 21.84
C ILE A 333 4.72 3.68 22.05
N THR A 334 4.58 2.42 22.45
CA THR A 334 5.69 1.46 22.54
C THR A 334 5.42 0.33 21.55
N LEU A 335 6.41 0.00 20.73
CA LEU A 335 6.28 -0.94 19.62
C LEU A 335 7.62 -1.64 19.35
N SER A 336 7.60 -2.76 18.62
CA SER A 336 8.84 -3.41 18.19
C SER A 336 9.59 -2.53 17.16
N PRO A 337 10.94 -2.61 17.05
CA PRO A 337 11.72 -1.78 16.13
C PRO A 337 11.27 -1.85 14.66
N ASN A 338 10.86 -3.03 14.23
CA ASN A 338 10.37 -3.42 12.90
C ASN A 338 8.86 -3.14 12.71
N HIS A 339 8.23 -2.42 13.63
CA HIS A 339 6.83 -2.03 13.49
C HIS A 339 6.78 -0.71 12.70
N PRO A 340 6.15 -0.67 11.51
CA PRO A 340 6.19 0.48 10.65
C PRO A 340 5.19 1.52 11.08
N VAL A 341 5.62 2.77 10.95
CA VAL A 341 4.84 3.96 11.20
C VAL A 341 4.82 4.77 9.91
N LEU A 342 3.64 5.27 9.52
CA LEU A 342 3.51 6.10 8.34
C LEU A 342 4.21 7.44 8.59
N THR A 343 5.20 7.78 7.77
CA THR A 343 6.07 8.96 7.91
C THR A 343 6.20 9.71 6.58
N ILE A 344 6.81 10.89 6.62
CA ILE A 344 7.26 11.60 5.41
C ILE A 344 8.79 11.57 5.37
N LYS A 345 9.34 10.96 4.32
CA LYS A 345 10.78 10.87 4.07
C LYS A 345 11.06 11.21 2.61
N ASN A 346 12.05 12.07 2.39
CA ASN A 346 12.47 12.54 1.07
C ASN A 346 11.33 13.09 0.18
N GLY A 347 10.32 13.74 0.78
CA GLY A 347 9.16 14.24 0.06
C GLY A 347 8.11 13.19 -0.33
N PHE A 348 8.23 11.95 0.16
CA PHE A 348 7.27 10.88 -0.04
C PHE A 348 6.62 10.46 1.28
N VAL A 349 5.35 10.08 1.19
CA VAL A 349 4.63 9.43 2.29
C VAL A 349 4.94 7.93 2.22
N VAL A 350 5.62 7.40 3.23
CA VAL A 350 6.13 6.02 3.25
C VAL A 350 5.88 5.36 4.59
N TRP A 351 5.81 4.03 4.61
CA TRP A 351 5.88 3.26 5.84
C TRP A 351 7.33 3.04 6.20
N GLU A 352 7.73 3.43 7.40
CA GLU A 352 9.11 3.31 7.88
C GLU A 352 9.11 2.60 9.23
N ASP A 353 10.03 1.66 9.42
CA ASP A 353 10.19 0.96 10.69
C ASP A 353 10.48 1.95 11.82
N ALA A 354 9.85 1.76 12.98
CA ALA A 354 10.05 2.66 14.11
C ALA A 354 11.51 2.76 14.57
N GLY A 355 12.32 1.72 14.33
CA GLY A 355 13.76 1.71 14.56
C GLY A 355 14.56 2.65 13.67
N ASN A 356 14.01 3.04 12.52
CA ASN A 356 14.64 3.94 11.57
C ASN A 356 14.17 5.40 11.72
N LEU A 357 13.22 5.67 12.63
CA LEU A 357 12.78 7.03 12.92
C LEU A 357 13.85 7.79 13.71
N GLU A 358 13.93 9.09 13.46
CA GLU A 358 14.80 10.02 14.17
C GLU A 358 13.98 11.06 14.94
N VAL A 359 14.61 11.70 15.93
CA VAL A 359 13.98 12.86 16.58
C VAL A 359 13.75 13.95 15.54
N GLY A 360 12.50 14.40 15.41
CA GLY A 360 12.04 15.35 14.41
C GLY A 360 11.28 14.73 13.23
N SER A 361 11.37 13.40 13.04
CA SER A 361 10.63 12.68 11.99
C SER A 361 9.11 12.88 12.16
N PRO A 362 8.38 13.22 11.09
CA PRO A 362 6.93 13.38 11.14
C PRO A 362 6.24 12.01 11.06
N ILE A 363 5.45 11.65 12.06
CA ILE A 363 4.63 10.44 12.03
C ILE A 363 3.15 10.79 11.88
N ALA A 364 2.42 9.97 11.13
CA ALA A 364 1.00 10.12 10.95
C ALA A 364 0.25 9.72 12.22
N VAL A 365 -0.57 10.64 12.74
CA VAL A 365 -1.48 10.37 13.85
C VAL A 365 -2.88 10.87 13.52
N PRO A 366 -3.95 10.32 14.13
CA PRO A 366 -5.31 10.79 13.88
C PRO A 366 -5.49 12.25 14.31
N ARG A 367 -6.05 13.08 13.42
CA ARG A 367 -6.40 14.47 13.68
C ARG A 367 -7.78 14.61 14.34
N LYS A 368 -8.75 13.80 13.90
CA LYS A 368 -10.09 13.68 14.47
C LYS A 368 -10.44 12.20 14.59
N ILE A 369 -11.16 11.85 15.66
CA ILE A 369 -11.68 10.50 15.85
C ILE A 369 -13.20 10.60 15.93
N ALA A 370 -13.89 10.01 14.96
CA ALA A 370 -15.35 9.95 14.96
C ALA A 370 -15.80 8.58 15.49
N VAL A 371 -16.67 8.59 16.49
CA VAL A 371 -17.25 7.38 17.09
C VAL A 371 -18.73 7.60 17.26
N LYS A 372 -19.53 6.58 16.90
CA LYS A 372 -20.97 6.62 17.14
C LYS A 372 -21.26 6.21 18.58
N SER A 373 -21.94 7.08 19.31
CA SER A 373 -22.44 6.77 20.65
C SER A 373 -23.55 5.72 20.59
N ASP A 374 -23.52 4.79 21.53
CA ASP A 374 -24.53 3.75 21.73
C ASP A 374 -25.24 3.89 23.09
N LEU A 375 -25.04 5.02 23.78
CA LEU A 375 -25.60 5.25 25.11
C LEU A 375 -27.11 5.57 25.04
N PRO A 376 -27.92 4.98 25.94
CA PRO A 376 -29.34 5.28 26.03
C PRO A 376 -29.60 6.69 26.55
N GLU A 377 -30.85 7.17 26.46
CA GLU A 377 -31.23 8.46 27.07
C GLU A 377 -31.29 8.41 28.59
N LYS A 378 -31.64 7.24 29.15
CA LYS A 378 -31.76 6.98 30.58
C LYS A 378 -31.05 5.69 30.93
N LEU A 379 -30.38 5.67 32.07
CA LEU A 379 -29.65 4.51 32.58
C LEU A 379 -30.27 4.06 33.90
N TRP A 380 -30.65 2.79 34.00
CA TRP A 380 -31.13 2.20 35.23
C TRP A 380 -29.98 2.10 36.24
N VAL A 381 -30.16 2.68 37.44
CA VAL A 381 -29.10 2.73 38.46
C VAL A 381 -28.65 1.33 38.87
N GLY A 382 -29.56 0.36 38.90
CA GLY A 382 -29.24 -1.03 39.26
C GLY A 382 -28.33 -1.75 38.27
N GLU A 383 -28.09 -1.22 37.05
CA GLU A 383 -27.05 -1.77 36.15
C GLU A 383 -25.63 -1.40 36.61
N LEU A 384 -25.51 -0.33 37.39
CA LEU A 384 -24.23 0.19 37.88
C LEU A 384 -23.89 -0.30 39.28
N VAL A 385 -24.91 -0.53 40.12
CA VAL A 385 -24.74 -0.75 41.55
C VAL A 385 -25.32 -2.10 41.99
N GLY A 386 -24.71 -2.70 43.02
CA GLY A 386 -25.10 -4.02 43.52
C GLY A 386 -25.22 -4.07 45.04
N GLU A 387 -24.31 -4.80 45.69
CA GLU A 387 -24.35 -5.06 47.14
C GLU A 387 -24.56 -3.78 47.98
N GLY A 388 -25.53 -3.84 48.90
CA GLY A 388 -25.88 -2.73 49.80
C GLY A 388 -26.86 -1.71 49.21
N PHE A 389 -27.26 -1.84 47.95
CA PHE A 389 -28.31 -1.01 47.34
C PHE A 389 -29.68 -1.69 47.38
N PHE A 390 -30.70 -0.86 47.57
CA PHE A 390 -32.10 -1.26 47.62
C PHE A 390 -32.93 -0.38 46.67
N ALA A 391 -33.94 -0.99 46.06
CA ALA A 391 -34.95 -0.33 45.26
C ALA A 391 -36.23 -0.16 46.08
N ARG A 392 -36.85 1.01 45.98
CA ARG A 392 -38.19 1.29 46.47
C ARG A 392 -39.20 0.95 45.36
N LEU A 393 -40.13 0.04 45.63
CA LEU A 393 -41.18 -0.31 44.69
C LEU A 393 -42.38 0.64 44.83
N LYS A 394 -43.26 0.67 43.82
CA LYS A 394 -44.50 1.47 43.81
C LYS A 394 -45.44 1.20 44.98
N ASP A 395 -45.41 -0.01 45.54
CA ASP A 395 -46.17 -0.41 46.73
C ASP A 395 -45.54 0.05 48.06
N GLY A 396 -44.40 0.73 48.00
CA GLY A 396 -43.66 1.22 49.16
C GLY A 396 -42.67 0.22 49.77
N SER A 397 -42.66 -1.04 49.32
CA SER A 397 -41.70 -2.05 49.79
C SER A 397 -40.28 -1.75 49.31
N ALA A 398 -39.28 -2.20 50.08
CA ALA A 398 -37.87 -2.04 49.73
C ALA A 398 -37.24 -3.41 49.50
N VAL A 399 -36.77 -3.66 48.28
CA VAL A 399 -36.12 -4.91 47.89
C VAL A 399 -34.65 -4.66 47.54
N PRO A 400 -33.75 -5.63 47.75
CA PRO A 400 -32.39 -5.57 47.20
C PRO A 400 -32.40 -5.25 45.70
N ILE A 401 -31.46 -4.40 45.24
CA ILE A 401 -31.46 -3.87 43.86
C ILE A 401 -31.35 -4.96 42.78
N ASP A 402 -30.71 -6.08 43.11
CA ASP A 402 -30.56 -7.28 42.26
C ASP A 402 -31.87 -8.05 42.05
N LYS A 403 -32.86 -7.83 42.92
CA LYS A 403 -34.21 -8.41 42.83
C LYS A 403 -35.24 -7.43 42.30
N ALA A 404 -34.84 -6.19 42.01
CA ALA A 404 -35.72 -5.13 41.58
C ALA A 404 -35.94 -5.16 40.07
N ILE A 405 -37.15 -4.83 39.64
CA ILE A 405 -37.50 -4.66 38.23
C ILE A 405 -37.60 -3.15 37.94
N PRO A 406 -36.98 -2.63 36.87
CA PRO A 406 -36.94 -1.18 36.59
C PRO A 406 -38.33 -0.52 36.52
N GLU A 407 -39.32 -1.16 35.88
CA GLU A 407 -40.67 -0.62 35.66
C GLU A 407 -41.49 -0.46 36.96
N GLY A 408 -41.13 -1.21 38.00
CA GLY A 408 -41.77 -1.21 39.31
C GLY A 408 -41.11 -0.29 40.34
N THR A 409 -39.95 0.30 40.01
CA THR A 409 -39.12 1.05 40.96
C THR A 409 -39.39 2.55 40.90
N VAL A 410 -39.55 3.18 42.06
CA VAL A 410 -39.73 4.64 42.21
C VAL A 410 -38.49 5.36 42.74
N GLY A 411 -37.54 4.63 43.33
CA GLY A 411 -36.26 5.19 43.75
C GLY A 411 -35.26 4.14 44.24
N VAL A 412 -34.00 4.56 44.39
CA VAL A 412 -32.88 3.68 44.76
C VAL A 412 -32.08 4.33 45.89
N PHE A 413 -31.67 3.55 46.89
CA PHE A 413 -30.87 4.04 48.00
C PHE A 413 -29.85 3.00 48.49
N TYR A 414 -28.76 3.49 49.09
CA TYR A 414 -27.78 2.63 49.75
C TYR A 414 -28.11 2.46 51.23
N ARG A 415 -27.96 1.25 51.78
CA ARG A 415 -28.12 0.96 53.21
C ARG A 415 -26.82 0.38 53.77
N GLY A 416 -26.25 1.06 54.76
CA GLY A 416 -25.00 0.63 55.39
C GLY A 416 -25.16 -0.56 56.33
N ARG A 417 -24.04 -1.15 56.78
CA ARG A 417 -24.00 -2.28 57.74
C ARG A 417 -24.65 -1.95 59.09
N ASN A 418 -24.74 -0.67 59.44
CA ASN A 418 -25.46 -0.15 60.61
C ASN A 418 -26.98 -0.04 60.40
N HIS A 419 -27.52 -0.62 59.33
CA HIS A 419 -28.93 -0.57 58.92
C HIS A 419 -29.49 0.83 58.64
N ARG A 420 -28.66 1.88 58.65
CA ARG A 420 -29.07 3.23 58.28
C ARG A 420 -29.16 3.36 56.77
N SER A 421 -30.30 3.86 56.30
CA SER A 421 -30.55 4.10 54.88
C SER A 421 -30.09 5.51 54.50
N SER A 422 -29.32 5.59 53.42
CA SER A 422 -28.93 6.84 52.79
C SER A 422 -30.10 7.43 51.99
N ARG A 423 -29.96 8.65 51.45
CA ARG A 423 -31.02 9.26 50.64
C ARG A 423 -31.45 8.36 49.49
N GLU A 424 -32.72 8.46 49.14
CA GLU A 424 -33.27 7.89 47.91
C GLU A 424 -32.98 8.84 46.74
N ILE A 425 -32.50 8.28 45.64
CA ILE A 425 -32.26 8.98 44.36
C ILE A 425 -33.19 8.43 43.29
N PRO A 426 -33.40 9.16 42.18
CA PRO A 426 -34.19 8.65 41.06
C PRO A 426 -33.67 7.29 40.57
N PRO A 427 -34.58 6.38 40.17
CA PRO A 427 -34.23 5.04 39.71
C PRO A 427 -33.46 5.03 38.39
N PHE A 428 -33.65 6.08 37.58
CA PHE A 428 -33.00 6.26 36.30
C PHE A 428 -32.23 7.57 36.28
N ILE A 429 -31.00 7.51 35.80
CA ILE A 429 -30.17 8.69 35.53
C ILE A 429 -30.44 9.12 34.09
N LYS A 430 -30.83 10.37 33.88
CA LYS A 430 -30.88 10.96 32.53
C LYS A 430 -29.46 11.21 32.05
N LEU A 431 -29.07 10.57 30.96
CA LEU A 431 -27.76 10.77 30.32
C LEU A 431 -27.83 11.99 29.40
N ASN A 432 -28.07 13.17 29.97
CA ASN A 432 -28.13 14.46 29.28
C ASN A 432 -26.87 15.32 29.53
N GLU A 433 -26.75 16.46 28.87
CA GLU A 433 -25.60 17.36 29.04
C GLU A 433 -25.38 17.79 30.51
N GLU A 434 -26.46 18.02 31.27
CA GLU A 434 -26.38 18.38 32.70
C GLU A 434 -25.68 17.31 33.55
N PHE A 435 -26.02 16.03 33.34
CA PHE A 435 -25.38 14.94 34.06
C PHE A 435 -23.89 14.83 33.73
N PHE A 436 -23.51 15.01 32.47
CA PHE A 436 -22.11 14.96 32.05
C PHE A 436 -21.32 16.17 32.56
N GLU A 437 -21.92 17.36 32.58
CA GLU A 437 -21.33 18.56 33.18
C GLU A 437 -21.10 18.38 34.68
N PHE A 438 -22.08 17.80 35.40
CA PHE A 438 -21.94 17.42 36.81
C PHE A 438 -20.77 16.44 37.03
N LEU A 439 -20.63 15.41 36.19
CA LEU A 439 -19.48 14.50 36.26
C LEU A 439 -18.17 15.25 36.04
N GLY A 440 -18.10 16.18 35.07
CA GLY A 440 -16.92 17.00 34.83
C GLY A 440 -16.49 17.79 36.07
N MET A 441 -17.44 18.45 36.71
CA MET A 441 -17.22 19.22 37.94
C MET A 441 -16.74 18.35 39.11
N MET A 442 -17.33 17.16 39.30
CA MET A 442 -16.87 16.22 40.33
C MET A 442 -15.48 15.66 40.04
N TRP A 443 -15.13 15.46 38.76
CA TRP A 443 -13.81 15.00 38.34
C TRP A 443 -12.73 16.06 38.55
N ALA A 444 -13.05 17.34 38.39
CA ALA A 444 -12.15 18.44 38.72
C ALA A 444 -12.07 18.66 40.25
N GLU A 445 -13.17 19.09 40.86
CA GLU A 445 -13.17 19.71 42.21
C GLU A 445 -13.71 18.82 43.33
N GLY A 446 -14.12 17.59 43.00
CA GLY A 446 -14.66 16.66 43.98
C GLY A 446 -13.58 16.00 44.86
N SER A 447 -14.00 15.50 46.03
CA SER A 447 -13.18 14.74 46.98
C SER A 447 -13.43 13.23 46.94
N GLY A 448 -12.37 12.41 47.13
CA GLY A 448 -12.44 10.94 47.02
C GLY A 448 -13.09 10.20 48.19
N SER A 449 -13.13 10.79 49.40
CA SER A 449 -13.58 10.09 50.62
C SER A 449 -15.04 10.32 50.99
N VAL A 450 -15.62 11.44 50.55
CA VAL A 450 -16.99 11.88 50.83
C VAL A 450 -17.52 12.67 49.63
N PHE A 451 -18.83 12.69 49.43
CA PHE A 451 -19.45 13.56 48.43
C PHE A 451 -19.33 15.03 48.86
N GLU A 452 -18.30 15.69 48.33
CA GLU A 452 -17.89 17.05 48.63
C GLU A 452 -17.43 17.72 47.33
N PHE A 453 -17.78 18.99 47.17
CA PHE A 453 -17.37 19.85 46.06
C PHE A 453 -16.59 21.04 46.62
N ASN A 454 -15.34 21.20 46.17
CA ASN A 454 -14.41 22.18 46.73
C ASN A 454 -14.19 23.33 45.74
N ASN A 455 -14.87 24.46 45.92
CA ASN A 455 -14.65 25.64 45.09
C ASN A 455 -15.02 26.93 45.83
N PHE A 456 -14.29 28.02 45.58
CA PHE A 456 -14.53 29.33 46.18
C PHE A 456 -15.41 30.25 45.32
N ASP A 457 -15.66 29.90 44.06
CA ASP A 457 -16.53 30.67 43.17
C ASP A 457 -18.00 30.41 43.50
N GLU A 458 -18.70 31.44 44.00
CA GLU A 458 -20.09 31.34 44.43
C GLU A 458 -21.06 31.02 43.29
N GLU A 459 -20.83 31.54 42.07
CA GLU A 459 -21.70 31.28 40.91
C GLU A 459 -21.59 29.81 40.48
N LEU A 460 -20.37 29.29 40.47
CA LEU A 460 -20.11 27.89 40.15
C LEU A 460 -20.71 26.95 41.20
N VAL A 461 -20.59 27.31 42.48
CA VAL A 461 -21.16 26.55 43.60
C VAL A 461 -22.69 26.50 43.52
N GLU A 462 -23.36 27.63 43.23
CA GLU A 462 -24.82 27.64 43.13
C GLU A 462 -25.30 26.86 41.90
N HIS A 463 -24.59 26.94 40.78
CA HIS A 463 -24.88 26.11 39.61
C HIS A 463 -24.70 24.62 39.89
N PHE A 464 -23.63 24.24 40.61
CA PHE A 464 -23.43 22.86 41.04
C PHE A 464 -24.58 22.36 41.94
N LYS A 465 -25.05 23.16 42.89
CA LYS A 465 -26.25 22.83 43.67
C LYS A 465 -27.47 22.62 42.77
N GLY A 466 -27.69 23.51 41.80
CA GLY A 466 -28.77 23.39 40.82
C GLY A 466 -28.76 22.04 40.08
N LEU A 467 -27.59 21.62 39.59
CA LEU A 467 -27.40 20.31 38.96
C LEU A 467 -27.72 19.17 39.93
N VAL A 468 -27.20 19.21 41.16
CA VAL A 468 -27.42 18.15 42.16
C VAL A 468 -28.90 18.04 42.59
N LYS A 469 -29.59 19.17 42.74
CA LYS A 469 -31.05 19.22 43.01
C LYS A 469 -31.82 18.54 41.88
N SER A 470 -31.55 18.93 40.63
CA SER A 470 -32.22 18.40 39.43
C SER A 470 -31.96 16.90 39.22
N LEU A 471 -30.71 16.47 39.39
CA LEU A 471 -30.29 15.10 39.08
C LEU A 471 -30.65 14.09 40.18
N PHE A 472 -30.62 14.50 41.45
CA PHE A 472 -30.69 13.57 42.59
C PHE A 472 -31.80 13.90 43.61
N ASN A 473 -32.68 14.86 43.32
CA ASN A 473 -33.76 15.30 44.21
C ASN A 473 -33.24 15.68 45.61
N VAL A 474 -32.22 16.54 45.64
CA VAL A 474 -31.67 17.15 46.87
C VAL A 474 -32.38 18.46 47.16
N SER A 475 -32.74 18.75 48.40
CA SER A 475 -33.29 20.06 48.79
C SER A 475 -32.19 21.06 49.17
N GLU A 476 -32.50 22.36 49.16
CA GLU A 476 -31.51 23.40 49.51
C GLU A 476 -30.99 23.24 50.95
N GLU A 477 -31.82 22.82 51.89
CA GLU A 477 -31.44 22.73 53.30
C GLU A 477 -30.45 21.58 53.60
N GLU A 478 -30.25 20.68 52.64
CA GLU A 478 -29.33 19.55 52.77
C GLU A 478 -27.89 19.88 52.42
N PHE A 479 -27.68 21.02 51.77
CA PHE A 479 -26.36 21.55 51.49
C PHE A 479 -25.81 22.28 52.72
N TYR A 480 -24.54 22.05 53.03
CA TYR A 480 -23.85 22.77 54.10
C TYR A 480 -22.36 22.89 53.80
N PHE A 481 -21.75 23.97 54.27
CA PHE A 481 -20.31 24.17 54.19
C PHE A 481 -19.63 23.60 55.42
N VAL A 482 -18.61 22.76 55.20
CA VAL A 482 -17.75 22.27 56.30
C VAL A 482 -16.71 23.31 56.68
N SER A 483 -16.24 24.05 55.67
CA SER A 483 -15.40 25.24 55.80
C SER A 483 -15.65 26.11 54.56
N PRO A 484 -15.15 27.36 54.52
CA PRO A 484 -15.22 28.18 53.31
C PRO A 484 -14.72 27.41 52.08
N GLY A 485 -15.51 27.45 51.01
CA GLY A 485 -15.23 26.77 49.75
C GLY A 485 -15.38 25.24 49.74
N ARG A 486 -15.86 24.60 50.82
CA ARG A 486 -16.05 23.14 50.90
C ARG A 486 -17.51 22.77 51.14
N LEU A 487 -18.24 22.53 50.05
CA LEU A 487 -19.66 22.20 50.06
C LEU A 487 -19.88 20.69 50.23
N ARG A 488 -20.78 20.29 51.12
CA ARG A 488 -21.25 18.91 51.29
C ARG A 488 -22.75 18.80 51.23
N VAL A 489 -23.21 17.59 50.93
CA VAL A 489 -24.63 17.20 51.01
C VAL A 489 -24.83 16.20 52.15
N ARG A 490 -25.83 16.43 52.99
CA ARG A 490 -26.24 15.50 54.05
C ARG A 490 -26.72 14.18 53.44
N ASN A 491 -26.47 13.08 54.15
CA ASN A 491 -26.95 11.73 53.77
C ASN A 491 -26.67 11.29 52.31
N SER A 492 -25.48 11.62 51.79
CA SER A 492 -25.11 11.51 50.37
C SER A 492 -24.43 10.18 49.98
N LYS A 493 -24.48 9.15 50.82
CA LYS A 493 -23.76 7.88 50.58
C LYS A 493 -24.25 7.14 49.32
N THR A 494 -25.53 7.24 48.98
CA THR A 494 -26.08 6.70 47.72
C THR A 494 -25.39 7.32 46.51
N ILE A 495 -25.25 8.67 46.48
CA ILE A 495 -24.61 9.40 45.38
C ILE A 495 -23.11 9.06 45.33
N GLU A 496 -22.43 9.03 46.48
CA GLU A 496 -21.01 8.66 46.57
C GLU A 496 -20.74 7.25 46.01
N LYS A 497 -21.57 6.28 46.37
CA LYS A 497 -21.44 4.89 45.90
C LYS A 497 -21.76 4.76 44.41
N LEU A 498 -22.72 5.53 43.91
CA LEU A 498 -23.00 5.63 42.48
C LEU A 498 -21.81 6.21 41.70
N LEU A 499 -21.19 7.30 42.17
CA LEU A 499 -20.00 7.86 41.54
C LEU A 499 -18.85 6.84 41.49
N ARG A 500 -18.66 6.06 42.55
CA ARG A 500 -17.66 4.98 42.58
C ARG A 500 -17.94 3.91 41.52
N ALA A 501 -19.20 3.52 41.34
CA ALA A 501 -19.59 2.61 40.26
C ALA A 501 -19.29 3.17 38.85
N LEU A 502 -19.32 4.49 38.70
CA LEU A 502 -18.95 5.20 37.47
C LEU A 502 -17.42 5.37 37.31
N GLY A 503 -16.61 4.84 38.23
CA GLY A 503 -15.14 4.88 38.18
C GLY A 503 -14.50 5.99 39.01
N TYR A 504 -15.24 6.62 39.93
CA TYR A 504 -14.68 7.63 40.84
C TYR A 504 -13.80 6.98 41.93
N PRO A 505 -12.52 7.38 42.09
CA PRO A 505 -11.60 6.71 43.02
C PRO A 505 -11.93 6.95 44.50
N GLU A 506 -11.75 5.92 45.33
CA GLU A 506 -11.94 5.99 46.79
C GLU A 506 -10.77 6.64 47.54
N ARG A 507 -9.54 6.46 47.04
CA ARG A 507 -8.30 7.01 47.63
C ARG A 507 -7.43 7.61 46.55
N GLU A 508 -6.62 8.60 46.94
CA GLU A 508 -5.69 9.31 46.06
C GLU A 508 -6.30 9.79 44.73
N LYS A 509 -7.57 10.22 44.76
CA LYS A 509 -8.36 10.65 43.59
C LYS A 509 -7.56 11.51 42.61
N ALA A 510 -6.83 12.51 43.12
CA ALA A 510 -6.06 13.42 42.28
C ALA A 510 -5.04 12.71 41.35
N LYS A 511 -4.44 11.59 41.79
CA LYS A 511 -3.43 10.84 41.02
C LYS A 511 -4.01 9.70 40.19
N THR A 512 -5.11 9.09 40.64
CA THR A 512 -5.63 7.83 40.10
C THR A 512 -6.89 7.98 39.25
N ILE A 513 -7.50 9.18 39.24
CA ILE A 513 -8.73 9.42 38.47
C ILE A 513 -8.52 9.21 36.97
N LYS A 514 -9.52 8.65 36.30
CA LYS A 514 -9.54 8.44 34.85
C LYS A 514 -10.84 8.98 34.27
N VAL A 515 -10.86 9.26 32.97
CA VAL A 515 -12.12 9.58 32.29
C VAL A 515 -13.06 8.37 32.40
N PRO A 516 -14.33 8.55 32.81
CA PRO A 516 -15.28 7.44 32.92
C PRO A 516 -15.49 6.75 31.57
N LYS A 517 -15.65 5.43 31.57
CA LYS A 517 -16.03 4.68 30.35
C LYS A 517 -17.32 5.23 29.73
N LEU A 518 -18.25 5.66 30.57
CA LEU A 518 -19.49 6.32 30.15
C LEU A 518 -19.21 7.59 29.31
N VAL A 519 -18.18 8.37 29.65
CA VAL A 519 -17.81 9.59 28.91
C VAL A 519 -17.10 9.25 27.60
N LEU A 520 -16.26 8.20 27.57
CA LEU A 520 -15.58 7.75 26.36
C LEU A 520 -16.56 7.28 25.26
N ARG A 521 -17.70 6.69 25.67
CA ARG A 521 -18.78 6.22 24.78
C ARG A 521 -19.74 7.32 24.33
N ALA A 522 -19.68 8.49 24.97
CA ALA A 522 -20.67 9.53 24.74
C ALA A 522 -20.51 10.21 23.37
N ASP A 523 -21.59 10.84 22.91
CA ASP A 523 -21.58 11.68 21.71
C ASP A 523 -20.91 13.04 21.96
N GLU A 524 -20.64 13.78 20.88
CA GLU A 524 -19.88 15.04 20.93
C GLU A 524 -20.51 16.07 21.90
N ARG A 525 -21.84 16.15 22.02
CA ARG A 525 -22.51 17.12 22.91
C ARG A 525 -22.28 16.78 24.39
N ARG A 526 -22.47 15.51 24.74
CA ARG A 526 -22.25 15.02 26.11
C ARG A 526 -20.76 15.09 26.51
N ILE A 527 -19.84 14.82 25.58
CA ILE A 527 -18.39 15.01 25.79
C ILE A 527 -18.08 16.49 26.04
N ALA A 528 -18.63 17.39 25.23
CA ALA A 528 -18.45 18.82 25.40
C ALA A 528 -18.95 19.30 26.77
N ALA A 529 -20.11 18.81 27.23
CA ALA A 529 -20.63 19.13 28.56
C ALA A 529 -19.71 18.64 29.70
N PHE A 530 -19.16 17.42 29.59
CA PHE A 530 -18.17 16.92 30.56
C PHE A 530 -16.92 17.80 30.59
N LEU A 531 -16.34 18.12 29.43
CA LEU A 531 -15.17 18.99 29.33
C LEU A 531 -15.45 20.41 29.85
N LYS A 532 -16.68 20.91 29.70
CA LYS A 532 -17.11 22.18 30.29
C LYS A 532 -16.99 22.12 31.81
N GLY A 533 -17.58 21.12 32.45
CA GLY A 533 -17.50 20.93 33.90
C GLY A 533 -16.06 20.81 34.41
N VAL A 534 -15.20 20.10 33.68
CA VAL A 534 -13.77 20.00 34.00
C VAL A 534 -13.08 21.37 33.89
N PHE A 535 -13.35 22.12 32.81
CA PHE A 535 -12.74 23.41 32.56
C PHE A 535 -13.18 24.50 33.54
N GLU A 536 -14.44 24.49 33.99
CA GLU A 536 -14.92 25.45 35.00
C GLU A 536 -14.24 25.27 36.36
N GLY A 537 -13.83 24.04 36.71
CA GLY A 537 -13.04 23.76 37.91
C GLY A 537 -11.55 24.06 37.71
N ASP A 538 -10.89 23.22 36.89
CA ASP A 538 -9.43 23.17 36.77
C ASP A 538 -8.86 23.95 35.58
N GLY A 539 -9.71 24.60 34.78
CA GLY A 539 -9.32 25.26 33.54
C GLY A 539 -8.77 26.67 33.72
N TYR A 540 -7.78 27.02 32.89
CA TYR A 540 -7.19 28.36 32.84
C TYR A 540 -7.04 28.83 31.39
N ILE A 541 -7.29 30.11 31.14
CA ILE A 541 -7.18 30.72 29.81
C ILE A 541 -6.27 31.96 29.84
N GLY A 542 -5.00 31.78 29.46
CA GLY A 542 -3.97 32.83 29.44
C GLY A 542 -2.98 32.56 28.31
N LYS A 543 -2.82 33.31 27.22
CA LYS A 543 -2.07 32.94 25.97
C LYS A 543 -2.41 31.57 25.33
N GLU A 544 -2.47 30.50 26.08
CA GLU A 544 -2.90 29.15 25.72
C GLU A 544 -4.07 28.78 26.66
N LEU A 545 -4.90 27.82 26.26
CA LEU A 545 -5.87 27.21 27.17
C LEU A 545 -5.17 26.04 27.88
N GLU A 546 -5.33 25.93 29.18
CA GLU A 546 -4.71 24.91 30.01
C GLU A 546 -5.72 24.22 30.92
N ILE A 547 -5.63 22.88 31.02
CA ILE A 547 -6.23 22.09 32.10
C ILE A 547 -5.11 21.31 32.77
N ALA A 548 -4.93 21.48 34.07
CA ALA A 548 -3.87 20.82 34.84
C ALA A 548 -4.44 19.72 35.74
N THR A 549 -3.75 18.59 35.86
CA THR A 549 -4.15 17.48 36.72
C THR A 549 -2.93 16.70 37.25
N ALA A 550 -3.07 16.06 38.40
CA ALA A 550 -2.04 15.15 38.92
C ALA A 550 -2.16 13.72 38.37
N SER A 551 -3.22 13.42 37.60
CA SER A 551 -3.43 12.11 36.99
C SER A 551 -3.01 12.11 35.52
N ARG A 552 -2.04 11.26 35.19
CA ARG A 552 -1.59 11.03 33.81
C ARG A 552 -2.71 10.50 32.92
N ASP A 553 -3.44 9.50 33.41
CA ASP A 553 -4.53 8.84 32.67
C ASP A 553 -5.68 9.81 32.41
N PHE A 554 -5.97 10.71 33.35
CA PHE A 554 -6.99 11.74 33.14
C PHE A 554 -6.55 12.77 32.10
N ALA A 555 -5.29 13.21 32.12
CA ALA A 555 -4.76 14.13 31.11
C ALA A 555 -4.82 13.54 29.70
N HIS A 556 -4.41 12.27 29.53
CA HIS A 556 -4.52 11.56 28.25
C HIS A 556 -5.98 11.37 27.82
N GLY A 557 -6.87 11.08 28.77
CA GLY A 557 -8.31 10.97 28.51
C GLY A 557 -8.91 12.30 28.03
N ILE A 558 -8.59 13.42 28.67
CA ILE A 558 -9.02 14.76 28.24
C ILE A 558 -8.47 15.07 26.83
N HIS A 559 -7.20 14.78 26.59
CA HIS A 559 -6.59 14.94 25.27
C HIS A 559 -7.34 14.14 24.19
N TYR A 560 -7.69 12.88 24.47
CA TYR A 560 -8.51 12.05 23.59
C TYR A 560 -9.92 12.63 23.36
N LEU A 561 -10.61 13.10 24.42
CA LEU A 561 -11.92 13.73 24.30
C LEU A 561 -11.87 15.01 23.45
N LEU A 562 -10.80 15.80 23.55
CA LEU A 562 -10.59 16.97 22.70
C LEU A 562 -10.37 16.56 21.23
N LEU A 563 -9.62 15.49 20.96
CA LEU A 563 -9.48 14.92 19.60
C LEU A 563 -10.81 14.41 19.03
N ARG A 564 -11.69 13.84 19.87
CA ARG A 564 -13.06 13.45 19.48
C ARG A 564 -13.88 14.65 19.01
N LEU A 565 -13.68 15.82 19.61
CA LEU A 565 -14.30 17.09 19.20
C LEU A 565 -13.55 17.79 18.04
N GLY A 566 -12.47 17.20 17.53
CA GLY A 566 -11.64 17.82 16.48
C GLY A 566 -10.83 19.03 16.98
N ILE A 567 -10.50 19.05 18.28
CA ILE A 567 -9.70 20.07 18.94
C ILE A 567 -8.33 19.49 19.29
N PRO A 568 -7.29 19.73 18.49
CA PRO A 568 -5.93 19.30 18.81
C PRO A 568 -5.44 19.94 20.11
N SER A 569 -4.80 19.14 20.97
CA SER A 569 -4.20 19.61 22.22
C SER A 569 -2.84 18.93 22.45
N ILE A 570 -2.11 19.40 23.45
CA ILE A 570 -0.77 18.91 23.80
C ILE A 570 -0.77 18.46 25.25
N VAL A 571 -0.25 17.27 25.55
CA VAL A 571 -0.01 16.84 26.93
C VAL A 571 1.44 17.10 27.29
N SER A 572 1.68 17.81 28.39
CA SER A 572 3.02 18.13 28.88
C SER A 572 3.15 17.89 30.38
N GLU A 573 4.35 17.56 30.83
CA GLU A 573 4.67 17.33 32.23
C GLU A 573 5.28 18.59 32.85
N LYS A 574 4.94 18.87 34.11
CA LYS A 574 5.50 19.97 34.90
C LYS A 574 5.76 19.49 36.32
N MET A 575 6.99 19.64 36.80
CA MET A 575 7.30 19.43 38.21
C MET A 575 7.01 20.70 39.01
N ILE A 576 6.25 20.57 40.08
CA ILE A 576 5.96 21.64 41.04
C ILE A 576 6.20 21.07 42.44
N ASN A 577 7.11 21.67 43.21
CA ASN A 577 7.42 21.26 44.59
C ASN A 577 7.71 19.75 44.74
N GLY A 578 8.47 19.17 43.81
CA GLY A 578 8.81 17.74 43.80
C GLY A 578 7.68 16.80 43.37
N ARG A 579 6.54 17.32 42.89
CA ARG A 579 5.41 16.54 42.38
C ARG A 579 5.21 16.78 40.89
N THR A 580 4.96 15.71 40.14
CA THR A 580 4.66 15.79 38.70
C THR A 580 3.19 16.07 38.48
N TYR A 581 2.91 17.11 37.69
CA TYR A 581 1.59 17.45 37.18
C TYR A 581 1.59 17.35 35.65
N TYR A 582 0.44 17.02 35.09
CA TYR A 582 0.19 16.92 33.66
C TYR A 582 -0.70 18.08 33.23
N ARG A 583 -0.32 18.75 32.15
CA ARG A 583 -1.02 19.92 31.59
C ARG A 583 -1.48 19.58 30.18
N VAL A 584 -2.78 19.69 29.95
CA VAL A 584 -3.39 19.60 28.62
C VAL A 584 -3.52 21.02 28.08
N LEU A 585 -2.81 21.31 27.00
CA LEU A 585 -2.66 22.66 26.44
C LEU A 585 -3.30 22.76 25.05
N ILE A 586 -4.10 23.80 24.81
CA ILE A 586 -4.55 24.21 23.47
C ILE A 586 -3.86 25.53 23.15
N LYS A 587 -2.95 25.49 22.18
CA LYS A 587 -2.08 26.65 21.87
C LYS A 587 -2.59 27.51 20.72
N ASN A 588 -3.27 26.90 19.76
CA ASN A 588 -3.71 27.56 18.55
C ASN A 588 -5.00 28.36 18.81
N SER A 589 -5.02 29.64 18.45
CA SER A 589 -6.20 30.51 18.62
C SER A 589 -7.46 29.97 17.90
N GLU A 590 -7.31 29.30 16.76
CA GLU A 590 -8.44 28.65 16.07
C GLU A 590 -9.03 27.50 16.90
N ASP A 591 -8.18 26.67 17.49
CA ASP A 591 -8.63 25.52 18.28
C ASP A 591 -9.17 25.96 19.65
N ILE A 592 -8.65 27.05 20.23
CA ILE A 592 -9.24 27.71 21.41
C ILE A 592 -10.64 28.25 21.07
N ARG A 593 -10.83 28.82 19.88
CA ARG A 593 -12.14 29.27 19.41
C ARG A 593 -13.11 28.10 19.25
N LYS A 594 -12.68 27.00 18.61
CA LYS A 594 -13.48 25.77 18.52
C LYS A 594 -13.86 25.24 19.91
N PHE A 595 -12.92 25.27 20.86
CA PHE A 595 -13.22 24.93 22.25
C PHE A 595 -14.33 25.81 22.81
N TYR A 596 -14.24 27.13 22.67
CA TYR A 596 -15.27 28.05 23.12
C TYR A 596 -16.64 27.77 22.48
N GLU A 597 -16.68 27.57 21.16
CA GLU A 597 -17.92 27.36 20.39
C GLU A 597 -18.61 26.01 20.71
N ILE A 598 -17.81 24.96 20.89
CA ILE A 598 -18.28 23.58 21.11
C ILE A 598 -18.53 23.32 22.60
N VAL A 599 -17.54 23.60 23.46
CA VAL A 599 -17.61 23.33 24.90
C VAL A 599 -18.47 24.34 25.63
N ARG A 600 -18.53 25.58 25.14
CA ARG A 600 -19.35 26.68 25.68
C ARG A 600 -19.17 26.88 27.20
N PRO A 601 -17.95 27.25 27.66
CA PRO A 601 -17.75 27.67 29.05
C PRO A 601 -18.73 28.78 29.45
N ARG A 602 -19.18 28.77 30.70
CA ARG A 602 -20.15 29.71 31.28
C ARG A 602 -19.50 30.75 32.18
N PHE A 603 -18.68 30.33 33.15
CA PHE A 603 -18.18 31.23 34.19
C PHE A 603 -16.75 31.68 33.87
N ARG A 604 -15.87 30.75 33.45
CA ARG A 604 -14.48 31.03 33.05
C ARG A 604 -14.34 31.48 31.59
N VAL A 605 -15.05 32.55 31.21
CA VAL A 605 -15.04 33.10 29.84
C VAL A 605 -14.07 34.27 29.63
N LYS A 606 -13.67 34.96 30.70
CA LYS A 606 -12.73 36.09 30.64
C LYS A 606 -11.38 35.62 30.10
N GLY A 607 -10.91 36.24 29.02
CA GLY A 607 -9.62 35.91 28.39
C GLY A 607 -9.71 35.09 27.10
N PHE A 608 -10.91 34.63 26.70
CA PHE A 608 -11.15 34.09 25.35
C PHE A 608 -11.17 35.18 24.28
N GLU A 609 -11.62 36.39 24.62
CA GLU A 609 -11.80 37.50 23.66
C GLU A 609 -10.58 37.80 22.80
N ARG A 610 -9.39 37.81 23.41
CA ARG A 610 -8.13 38.03 22.69
C ARG A 610 -7.88 37.01 21.56
N HIS A 611 -8.43 35.80 21.66
CA HIS A 611 -8.19 34.70 20.71
C HIS A 611 -9.15 34.73 19.52
N PHE A 612 -10.22 35.52 19.56
CA PHE A 612 -11.10 35.71 18.40
C PHE A 612 -10.47 36.63 17.34
N TYR A 613 -9.52 37.49 17.72
CA TYR A 613 -8.89 38.46 16.83
C TYR A 613 -7.46 38.09 16.40
N ILE A 614 -6.82 37.15 17.09
CA ILE A 614 -5.47 36.68 16.74
C ILE A 614 -5.54 35.65 15.59
N LYS A 615 -4.80 35.90 14.51
CA LYS A 615 -4.62 34.92 13.43
C LYS A 615 -3.84 33.70 13.94
N ALA A 616 -4.32 32.51 13.61
CA ALA A 616 -3.68 31.24 13.95
C ALA A 616 -2.20 31.24 13.54
N ASN A 617 -1.35 30.60 14.36
CA ASN A 617 0.07 30.47 14.05
C ASN A 617 0.26 29.55 12.83
N PRO A 618 0.77 30.05 11.69
CA PRO A 618 0.91 29.26 10.47
C PRO A 618 1.97 28.15 10.58
N ASN A 619 2.78 28.14 11.63
CA ASN A 619 3.85 27.16 11.84
C ASN A 619 3.42 25.94 12.68
N ALA A 620 2.17 25.88 13.16
CA ALA A 620 1.65 24.72 13.89
C ALA A 620 1.21 23.62 12.90
N GLY A 621 1.71 22.39 13.09
CA GLY A 621 1.36 21.25 12.22
C GLY A 621 1.91 21.36 10.79
N THR A 622 3.08 21.98 10.61
CA THR A 622 3.68 22.10 9.28
C THR A 622 4.14 20.77 8.73
N ILE A 623 3.86 20.57 7.44
CA ILE A 623 4.11 19.35 6.71
C ILE A 623 5.42 19.50 5.93
N PRO A 624 6.38 18.57 6.05
CA PRO A 624 7.65 18.64 5.33
C PRO A 624 7.52 18.20 3.87
N ALA A 625 6.96 19.07 3.04
CA ALA A 625 6.70 18.82 1.61
C ALA A 625 7.65 19.60 0.67
N GLY A 626 8.74 20.16 1.19
CA GLY A 626 9.63 21.05 0.42
C GLY A 626 10.25 20.40 -0.80
N GLU A 627 10.76 19.17 -0.67
CA GLU A 627 11.34 18.42 -1.77
C GLU A 627 10.30 18.08 -2.84
N THR A 628 9.12 17.58 -2.42
CA THR A 628 7.98 17.28 -3.30
C THR A 628 7.57 18.51 -4.12
N ILE A 629 7.45 19.67 -3.47
CA ILE A 629 7.10 20.94 -4.14
C ILE A 629 8.20 21.37 -5.10
N LYS A 630 9.47 21.26 -4.70
CA LYS A 630 10.62 21.62 -5.54
C LYS A 630 10.61 20.77 -6.82
N THR A 631 10.46 19.45 -6.69
CA THR A 631 10.45 18.52 -7.82
C THR A 631 9.25 18.74 -8.72
N LEU A 632 8.03 18.88 -8.17
CA LEU A 632 6.85 19.22 -8.98
C LEU A 632 6.98 20.55 -9.70
N GLY A 633 7.56 21.56 -9.05
CA GLY A 633 7.83 22.85 -9.68
C GLY A 633 8.80 22.76 -10.86
N LEU A 634 9.79 21.88 -10.79
CA LEU A 634 10.71 21.61 -11.90
C LEU A 634 10.02 20.85 -13.03
N LEU A 635 9.33 19.74 -12.72
CA LEU A 635 8.60 18.93 -13.70
C LEU A 635 7.54 19.77 -14.44
N LEU A 636 6.74 20.55 -13.71
CA LEU A 636 5.69 21.39 -14.27
C LEU A 636 6.20 22.77 -14.76
N ARG A 637 7.51 23.03 -14.69
CA ARG A 637 8.15 24.29 -15.14
C ARG A 637 7.56 25.55 -14.49
N ARG A 638 7.08 25.40 -13.26
CA ARG A 638 6.42 26.44 -12.46
C ARG A 638 6.96 26.38 -11.02
N PRO A 639 8.23 26.77 -10.79
CA PRO A 639 8.80 26.77 -9.45
C PRO A 639 8.11 27.79 -8.55
N VAL A 640 7.78 27.39 -7.32
CA VAL A 640 7.19 28.29 -6.30
C VAL A 640 8.23 29.30 -5.83
N LYS A 641 7.83 30.55 -5.57
CA LYS A 641 8.68 31.54 -4.88
C LYS A 641 9.09 31.02 -3.49
N ASN A 642 10.40 30.97 -3.21
CA ASN A 642 11.04 30.42 -2.00
C ASN A 642 10.79 28.91 -1.78
N PRO A 643 11.32 28.03 -2.65
CA PRO A 643 11.19 26.57 -2.52
C PRO A 643 12.07 25.96 -1.41
N LEU A 644 12.95 26.76 -0.80
CA LEU A 644 13.85 26.35 0.30
C LEU A 644 13.15 26.18 1.66
N LYS A 645 11.83 26.38 1.75
CA LYS A 645 11.11 26.09 2.99
C LYS A 645 10.94 24.58 3.12
N ASN A 646 11.59 23.98 4.11
CA ASN A 646 11.49 22.55 4.37
C ASN A 646 10.09 22.11 4.83
N SER A 647 9.23 23.03 5.30
CA SER A 647 7.86 22.70 5.73
C SER A 647 6.84 23.81 5.43
N TYR A 648 5.57 23.40 5.26
CA TYR A 648 4.46 24.25 4.85
C TYR A 648 3.27 24.06 5.78
N SER A 649 2.49 25.12 6.01
CA SER A 649 1.19 24.97 6.66
C SER A 649 0.23 24.18 5.76
N PRO A 650 -0.71 23.40 6.31
CA PRO A 650 -1.67 22.63 5.52
C PRO A 650 -2.43 23.50 4.48
N ASP A 651 -2.88 24.69 4.86
CA ASP A 651 -3.61 25.58 3.93
C ASP A 651 -2.74 26.14 2.81
N ARG A 652 -1.46 26.40 3.10
CA ARG A 652 -0.52 26.84 2.06
C ARG A 652 -0.23 25.68 1.10
N LEU A 653 0.00 24.48 1.64
CA LEU A 653 0.26 23.28 0.85
C LEU A 653 -0.95 22.91 -0.02
N ARG A 654 -2.19 23.02 0.51
CA ARG A 654 -3.43 22.77 -0.25
C ARG A 654 -3.57 23.72 -1.44
N ARG A 655 -3.25 25.02 -1.27
CA ARG A 655 -3.25 25.98 -2.38
C ARG A 655 -2.23 25.62 -3.47
N ILE A 656 -1.01 25.26 -3.08
CA ILE A 656 0.04 24.83 -4.01
C ILE A 656 -0.39 23.54 -4.74
N TYR A 657 -0.95 22.58 -4.02
CA TYR A 657 -1.46 21.34 -4.61
C TYR A 657 -2.55 21.61 -5.66
N GLN A 658 -3.52 22.48 -5.38
CA GLN A 658 -4.57 22.81 -6.34
C GLN A 658 -4.01 23.53 -7.58
N GLU A 659 -3.03 24.42 -7.39
CA GLU A 659 -2.33 25.08 -8.50
C GLU A 659 -1.63 24.05 -9.40
N TYR A 660 -0.85 23.13 -8.82
CA TYR A 660 -0.16 22.08 -9.58
C TYR A 660 -1.10 21.05 -10.20
N LEU A 661 -2.19 20.69 -9.52
CA LEU A 661 -3.21 19.81 -10.09
C LEU A 661 -3.86 20.42 -11.32
N GLN A 662 -4.10 21.73 -11.33
CA GLN A 662 -4.64 22.41 -12.49
C GLN A 662 -3.64 22.42 -13.66
N ILE A 663 -2.37 22.72 -13.38
CA ILE A 663 -1.32 22.68 -14.42
C ILE A 663 -1.13 21.26 -14.96
N TYR A 664 -1.26 20.23 -14.10
CA TYR A 664 -1.22 18.85 -14.53
C TYR A 664 -2.39 18.48 -15.45
N ARG A 665 -3.61 18.93 -15.16
CA ARG A 665 -4.75 18.74 -16.06
C ARG A 665 -4.51 19.36 -17.44
N ASP A 666 -3.90 20.54 -17.48
CA ASP A 666 -3.55 21.22 -18.73
C ASP A 666 -2.42 20.47 -19.48
N TYR A 667 -1.53 19.79 -18.75
CA TYR A 667 -0.50 18.90 -19.30
C TYR A 667 -1.09 17.61 -19.89
N VAL A 668 -2.04 16.97 -19.20
CA VAL A 668 -2.77 15.79 -19.72
C VAL A 668 -3.68 16.15 -20.90
N GLY A 669 -4.09 17.40 -21.03
CA GLY A 669 -4.94 17.87 -22.13
C GLY A 669 -4.43 17.58 -23.55
N VAL A 670 -3.13 17.28 -23.74
CA VAL A 670 -2.54 16.89 -25.02
C VAL A 670 -2.39 15.37 -25.21
N GLU A 671 -2.94 14.54 -24.32
CA GLU A 671 -2.84 13.07 -24.42
C GLU A 671 -3.39 12.52 -25.75
N ARG A 672 -4.42 13.17 -26.30
CA ARG A 672 -4.96 12.83 -27.62
C ARG A 672 -3.94 13.06 -28.74
N ASP A 673 -3.09 14.07 -28.61
CA ASP A 673 -2.02 14.36 -29.56
C ASP A 673 -0.92 13.29 -29.48
N ALA A 674 -0.56 12.84 -28.26
CA ALA A 674 0.37 11.72 -28.06
C ALA A 674 -0.17 10.40 -28.64
N LYS A 675 -1.46 10.09 -28.45
CA LYS A 675 -2.12 8.93 -29.08
C LYS A 675 -2.10 9.03 -30.60
N SER A 676 -2.39 10.21 -31.16
CA SER A 676 -2.34 10.43 -32.60
C SER A 676 -0.93 10.24 -33.16
N LEU A 677 0.12 10.61 -32.43
CA LEU A 677 1.50 10.33 -32.81
C LEU A 677 1.82 8.83 -32.81
N ILE A 678 1.30 8.06 -31.86
CA ILE A 678 1.43 6.58 -31.87
C ILE A 678 0.79 6.00 -33.13
N ASP A 679 -0.38 6.50 -33.55
CA ASP A 679 -1.04 6.07 -34.79
C ASP A 679 -0.16 6.35 -36.02
N TYR A 680 0.44 7.54 -36.11
CA TYR A 680 1.40 7.86 -37.18
C TYR A 680 2.67 7.02 -37.11
N MET A 681 3.17 6.71 -35.92
CA MET A 681 4.33 5.85 -35.71
C MET A 681 4.08 4.41 -36.20
N ASN A 682 2.91 3.84 -35.90
CA ASN A 682 2.50 2.53 -36.39
C ASN A 682 2.53 2.47 -37.91
N GLU A 683 2.17 3.57 -38.55
CA GLU A 683 2.10 3.64 -39.99
C GLU A 683 3.45 3.94 -40.64
N LEU A 684 4.29 4.72 -39.97
CA LEU A 684 5.71 4.81 -40.27
C LEU A 684 6.41 3.46 -40.10
N ASN A 685 5.92 2.52 -39.28
CA ASN A 685 6.49 1.16 -39.19
C ASN A 685 6.13 0.29 -40.40
N ARG A 686 4.96 0.50 -41.00
CA ARG A 686 4.46 -0.27 -42.16
C ARG A 686 5.02 0.16 -43.50
N TRP A 687 5.91 1.16 -43.53
CA TRP A 687 6.45 1.71 -44.77
C TRP A 687 7.13 0.66 -45.68
N ARG A 688 7.84 -0.32 -45.09
CA ARG A 688 8.50 -1.39 -45.85
C ARG A 688 7.49 -2.31 -46.52
N GLU A 689 6.46 -2.72 -45.78
CA GLU A 689 5.37 -3.56 -46.31
C GLU A 689 4.67 -2.87 -47.48
N ILE A 690 4.40 -1.57 -47.35
CA ILE A 690 3.78 -0.76 -48.42
C ILE A 690 4.69 -0.70 -49.65
N VAL A 691 5.98 -0.43 -49.47
CA VAL A 691 6.96 -0.37 -50.56
C VAL A 691 7.10 -1.72 -51.25
N GLU A 692 7.15 -2.83 -50.51
CA GLU A 692 7.24 -4.19 -51.03
C GLU A 692 5.96 -4.61 -51.79
N PHE A 693 4.79 -4.27 -51.23
CA PHE A 693 3.49 -4.51 -51.86
C PHE A 693 3.36 -3.80 -53.20
N ILE A 694 3.78 -2.54 -53.29
CA ILE A 694 3.77 -1.76 -54.54
C ILE A 694 4.81 -2.33 -55.50
N SER A 695 6.04 -2.59 -55.03
CA SER A 695 7.15 -3.03 -55.89
C SER A 695 6.93 -4.40 -56.52
N SER A 696 6.14 -5.28 -55.89
CA SER A 696 5.74 -6.57 -56.47
C SER A 696 4.68 -6.47 -57.57
N ARG A 697 4.09 -5.28 -57.80
CA ARG A 697 2.93 -5.08 -58.69
C ARG A 697 3.15 -4.03 -59.77
N VAL A 698 4.33 -3.42 -59.82
CA VAL A 698 4.65 -2.35 -60.78
C VAL A 698 5.92 -2.69 -61.56
N SER A 699 5.98 -2.26 -62.81
CA SER A 699 7.14 -2.45 -63.67
C SER A 699 8.14 -1.30 -63.53
N ARG A 700 9.33 -1.43 -64.12
CA ARG A 700 10.32 -0.36 -64.14
C ARG A 700 9.78 0.92 -64.81
N GLU A 701 8.93 0.78 -65.83
CA GLU A 701 8.31 1.93 -66.53
C GLU A 701 7.38 2.74 -65.61
N PHE A 702 6.74 2.11 -64.62
CA PHE A 702 5.88 2.78 -63.65
C PHE A 702 6.63 3.84 -62.85
N TYR A 703 7.83 3.50 -62.37
CA TYR A 703 8.65 4.44 -61.58
C TYR A 703 9.10 5.64 -62.43
N ILE A 704 9.58 5.36 -63.65
CA ILE A 704 10.07 6.40 -64.58
C ILE A 704 8.94 7.38 -64.92
N ARG A 705 7.75 6.90 -65.31
CA ARG A 705 6.64 7.78 -65.72
C ARG A 705 6.08 8.63 -64.56
N ASN A 706 6.23 8.15 -63.33
CA ASN A 706 5.77 8.86 -62.12
C ASN A 706 6.88 9.68 -61.45
N GLY A 707 8.06 9.82 -62.07
CA GLY A 707 9.16 10.64 -61.55
C GLY A 707 9.77 10.07 -60.25
N ILE A 708 9.75 8.75 -60.10
CA ILE A 708 10.30 8.03 -58.95
C ILE A 708 11.58 7.33 -59.41
N ASP A 709 12.63 7.41 -58.59
CA ASP A 709 13.89 6.69 -58.80
C ASP A 709 13.63 5.16 -58.88
N PRO A 710 13.85 4.50 -60.04
CA PRO A 710 13.54 3.08 -60.20
C PRO A 710 14.39 2.15 -59.32
N GLU A 711 15.59 2.58 -58.93
CA GLU A 711 16.46 1.82 -58.01
C GLU A 711 16.12 2.10 -56.53
N GLY A 712 15.36 3.17 -56.25
CA GLY A 712 15.01 3.64 -54.91
C GLY A 712 14.37 2.56 -54.04
N PRO A 713 13.22 1.98 -54.41
CA PRO A 713 12.52 0.96 -53.62
C PRO A 713 13.40 -0.24 -53.26
N LYS A 714 14.20 -0.73 -54.21
CA LYS A 714 15.16 -1.82 -53.99
C LYS A 714 16.21 -1.44 -52.94
N LEU A 715 16.84 -0.27 -53.12
CA LEU A 715 17.84 0.24 -52.16
C LEU A 715 17.24 0.52 -50.77
N TRP A 716 15.95 0.85 -50.68
CA TRP A 716 15.26 1.05 -49.40
C TRP A 716 14.99 -0.27 -48.66
N LEU A 717 14.51 -1.28 -49.37
CA LEU A 717 14.23 -2.61 -48.80
C LEU A 717 15.53 -3.32 -48.37
N GLU A 718 16.62 -3.17 -49.14
CA GLU A 718 17.96 -3.67 -48.80
C GLU A 718 18.62 -2.88 -47.65
N GLY A 719 18.01 -1.79 -47.16
CA GLY A 719 18.56 -0.97 -46.07
C GLY A 719 19.76 -0.10 -46.46
N LYS A 720 20.10 -0.03 -47.76
CA LYS A 720 21.20 0.80 -48.29
C LYS A 720 20.86 2.29 -48.35
N ARG A 721 19.57 2.65 -48.40
CA ARG A 721 19.08 4.03 -48.41
C ARG A 721 17.80 4.15 -47.60
N THR A 722 17.63 5.21 -46.81
CA THR A 722 16.37 5.46 -46.09
C THR A 722 15.52 6.49 -46.84
N PRO A 723 14.24 6.22 -47.13
CA PRO A 723 13.36 7.16 -47.82
C PRO A 723 12.95 8.35 -46.95
N MET A 724 12.56 9.43 -47.62
CA MET A 724 11.81 10.54 -47.01
C MET A 724 10.31 10.22 -47.03
N PRO A 725 9.52 10.69 -46.05
CA PRO A 725 8.07 10.53 -46.06
C PRO A 725 7.42 11.01 -47.37
N SER A 726 7.81 12.18 -47.90
CA SER A 726 7.34 12.68 -49.20
C SER A 726 7.59 11.74 -50.37
N THR A 727 8.68 10.96 -50.32
CA THR A 727 9.04 10.04 -51.40
C THR A 727 8.14 8.81 -51.38
N ILE A 728 7.82 8.29 -50.20
CA ILE A 728 6.82 7.23 -50.04
C ILE A 728 5.43 7.75 -50.40
N ALA A 729 5.08 8.97 -49.96
CA ALA A 729 3.80 9.59 -50.30
C ALA A 729 3.60 9.70 -51.82
N LYS A 730 4.64 10.10 -52.56
CA LYS A 730 4.65 10.13 -54.04
C LYS A 730 4.43 8.73 -54.64
N LEU A 731 5.14 7.71 -54.13
CA LEU A 731 5.00 6.33 -54.57
C LEU A 731 3.60 5.77 -54.35
N VAL A 732 3.06 5.90 -53.14
CA VAL A 732 1.72 5.41 -52.78
C VAL A 732 0.63 6.17 -53.55
N SER A 733 0.76 7.48 -53.72
CA SER A 733 -0.20 8.30 -54.48
C SER A 733 -0.19 7.98 -55.97
N ALA A 734 0.98 7.70 -56.55
CA ALA A 734 1.10 7.27 -57.94
C ALA A 734 0.44 5.90 -58.15
N PHE A 735 0.69 4.95 -57.24
CA PHE A 735 0.09 3.62 -57.30
C PHE A 735 -1.43 3.66 -57.15
N HIS A 736 -1.93 4.46 -56.21
CA HIS A 736 -3.36 4.65 -56.00
C HIS A 736 -4.05 5.24 -57.25
N ARG A 737 -3.45 6.26 -57.87
CA ARG A 737 -4.01 6.92 -59.06
C ARG A 737 -4.22 5.97 -60.23
N GLU A 738 -3.35 4.98 -60.37
CA GLU A 738 -3.39 4.03 -61.49
C GLU A 738 -4.20 2.76 -61.18
N THR A 739 -4.31 2.35 -59.91
CA THR A 739 -4.93 1.07 -59.52
C THR A 739 -6.22 1.20 -58.70
N GLY A 740 -6.47 2.36 -58.09
CA GLY A 740 -7.55 2.57 -57.13
C GLY A 740 -7.29 1.97 -55.73
N LEU A 741 -6.21 1.22 -55.53
CA LEU A 741 -5.87 0.60 -54.24
C LEU A 741 -5.11 1.56 -53.32
N LEU A 742 -5.02 1.25 -52.02
CA LEU A 742 -4.28 2.05 -51.01
C LEU A 742 -4.75 3.51 -50.86
N GLU A 743 -6.05 3.79 -51.03
CA GLU A 743 -6.62 5.14 -50.92
C GLU A 743 -6.34 5.81 -49.57
N ARG A 744 -6.48 5.03 -48.47
CA ARG A 744 -6.25 5.50 -47.10
C ARG A 744 -4.79 5.89 -46.92
N GLU A 745 -3.88 5.00 -47.30
CA GLU A 745 -2.43 5.19 -47.18
C GLU A 745 -1.99 6.40 -48.02
N ALA A 746 -2.50 6.55 -49.25
CA ALA A 746 -2.19 7.70 -50.11
C ALA A 746 -2.55 9.03 -49.45
N LYS A 747 -3.79 9.17 -48.94
CA LYS A 747 -4.26 10.39 -48.27
C LYS A 747 -3.44 10.74 -47.03
N MET A 748 -3.10 9.73 -46.25
CA MET A 748 -2.42 9.92 -44.97
C MET A 748 -0.91 10.17 -45.14
N TRP A 749 -0.20 9.45 -46.02
CA TRP A 749 1.22 9.71 -46.28
C TRP A 749 1.48 11.11 -46.86
N VAL A 750 0.54 11.68 -47.62
CA VAL A 750 0.62 13.06 -48.14
C VAL A 750 0.62 14.11 -47.02
N SER A 751 -0.13 13.88 -45.94
CA SER A 751 -0.27 14.84 -44.82
C SER A 751 0.52 14.45 -43.57
N LEU A 752 1.21 13.30 -43.59
CA LEU A 752 1.87 12.71 -42.43
C LEU A 752 2.89 13.66 -41.80
N SER A 753 3.84 14.17 -42.58
CA SER A 753 4.93 15.03 -42.06
C SER A 753 4.38 16.30 -41.39
N ASP A 754 3.39 16.95 -42.00
CA ASP A 754 2.81 18.19 -41.47
C ASP A 754 1.97 17.93 -40.22
N ASN A 755 1.16 16.87 -40.21
CA ASN A 755 0.37 16.50 -39.04
C ASN A 755 1.27 16.12 -37.85
N VAL A 756 2.27 15.28 -38.09
CA VAL A 756 3.25 14.88 -37.06
C VAL A 756 3.98 16.10 -36.52
N ARG A 757 4.40 17.04 -37.38
CA ARG A 757 5.07 18.27 -36.96
C ARG A 757 4.21 19.12 -36.03
N VAL A 758 2.93 19.33 -36.36
CA VAL A 758 2.00 20.11 -35.53
C VAL A 758 1.75 19.44 -34.18
N LEU A 759 1.64 18.11 -34.16
CA LEU A 759 1.45 17.33 -32.92
C LEU A 759 2.72 17.37 -32.04
N LEU A 760 3.90 17.16 -32.63
CA LEU A 760 5.17 17.24 -31.94
C LEU A 760 5.41 18.64 -31.35
N ALA A 761 5.09 19.71 -32.08
CA ALA A 761 5.20 21.08 -31.57
C ALA A 761 4.37 21.29 -30.29
N ARG A 762 3.13 20.78 -30.27
CA ARG A 762 2.24 20.85 -29.10
C ARG A 762 2.75 20.03 -27.92
N ILE A 763 3.29 18.83 -28.18
CA ILE A 763 3.87 17.99 -27.12
C ILE A 763 5.15 18.62 -26.56
N PHE A 764 6.05 19.11 -27.41
CA PHE A 764 7.31 19.75 -26.98
C PHE A 764 7.09 21.01 -26.14
N ASP A 765 6.01 21.75 -26.38
CA ASP A 765 5.61 22.86 -25.52
C ASP A 765 5.32 22.40 -24.07
N ARG A 766 4.78 21.19 -23.90
CA ARG A 766 4.43 20.59 -22.59
C ARG A 766 5.59 19.85 -21.92
N ILE A 767 6.27 18.94 -22.64
CA ILE A 767 7.37 18.15 -22.05
C ILE A 767 8.61 19.01 -21.84
N GLY A 768 8.85 19.95 -22.76
CA GLY A 768 10.08 20.68 -22.85
C GLY A 768 10.99 20.20 -23.95
N ARG A 769 12.03 20.99 -24.24
CA ARG A 769 12.97 20.69 -25.34
C ARG A 769 13.92 19.53 -25.03
N SER A 770 13.54 18.56 -24.20
CA SER A 770 14.38 17.43 -23.73
C SER A 770 14.75 16.41 -24.80
N THR A 771 14.21 16.49 -26.01
CA THR A 771 14.48 15.57 -27.14
C THR A 771 15.83 15.79 -27.83
N TYR A 772 16.87 16.16 -27.07
CA TYR A 772 18.22 16.43 -27.55
C TYR A 772 18.93 15.19 -28.14
N GLY A 773 18.42 13.98 -27.87
CA GLY A 773 19.05 12.71 -28.27
C GLY A 773 18.79 12.26 -29.71
N VAL A 774 17.68 12.66 -30.34
CA VAL A 774 17.33 12.18 -31.70
C VAL A 774 17.87 13.11 -32.79
N MET A 775 17.89 14.43 -32.52
CA MET A 775 18.44 15.43 -33.43
C MET A 775 18.83 16.70 -32.68
N SER A 776 19.78 17.46 -33.25
CA SER A 776 20.24 18.73 -32.66
C SER A 776 19.13 19.79 -32.64
N GLN A 777 19.22 20.76 -31.73
CA GLN A 777 18.24 21.87 -31.65
C GLN A 777 18.06 22.64 -32.96
N PRO A 778 19.12 22.98 -33.72
CA PRO A 778 18.95 23.61 -35.03
C PRO A 778 18.18 22.72 -36.01
N MET A 779 18.47 21.42 -36.04
CA MET A 779 17.78 20.44 -36.91
C MET A 779 16.31 20.27 -36.53
N LEU A 780 16.00 20.21 -35.22
CA LEU A 780 14.63 20.18 -34.73
C LEU A 780 13.89 21.47 -35.09
N SER A 781 14.53 22.62 -34.95
CA SER A 781 13.95 23.91 -35.34
C SER A 781 13.66 23.96 -36.84
N LEU A 782 14.60 23.49 -37.68
CA LEU A 782 14.43 23.38 -39.12
C LEU A 782 13.29 22.45 -39.50
N PHE A 783 13.19 21.29 -38.85
CA PHE A 783 12.08 20.36 -39.04
C PHE A 783 10.75 21.02 -38.66
N LEU A 784 10.66 21.63 -37.47
CA LEU A 784 9.46 22.33 -37.00
C LEU A 784 9.08 23.54 -37.88
N SER A 785 10.04 24.13 -38.61
CA SER A 785 9.80 25.24 -39.53
C SER A 785 9.52 24.83 -40.97
N GLY A 786 9.51 23.54 -41.31
CA GLY A 786 9.16 23.09 -42.68
C GLY A 786 10.06 22.04 -43.29
N ALA A 787 11.26 21.81 -42.76
CA ALA A 787 12.18 20.82 -43.34
C ALA A 787 11.66 19.38 -43.15
N GLU A 788 12.00 18.50 -44.10
CA GLU A 788 11.71 17.07 -43.96
C GLU A 788 12.88 16.31 -43.31
N VAL A 789 12.55 15.19 -42.68
CA VAL A 789 13.51 14.23 -42.13
C VAL A 789 13.18 12.83 -42.64
N ARG A 790 14.17 11.92 -42.58
CA ARG A 790 13.99 10.53 -43.02
C ARG A 790 12.95 9.81 -42.14
N VAL A 791 12.29 8.80 -42.70
CA VAL A 791 11.24 8.01 -42.00
C VAL A 791 11.73 7.44 -40.67
N THR A 792 12.96 6.91 -40.60
CA THR A 792 13.53 6.34 -39.37
C THR A 792 13.76 7.41 -38.31
N THR A 793 14.30 8.57 -38.69
CA THR A 793 14.53 9.69 -37.77
C THR A 793 13.22 10.29 -37.28
N LEU A 794 12.19 10.38 -38.14
CA LEU A 794 10.86 10.84 -37.74
C LEU A 794 10.22 9.87 -36.73
N LYS A 795 10.37 8.56 -36.96
CA LYS A 795 9.90 7.51 -36.05
C LYS A 795 10.56 7.65 -34.68
N GLU A 796 11.90 7.70 -34.62
CA GLU A 796 12.66 7.84 -33.37
C GLU A 796 12.26 9.12 -32.62
N LEU A 797 12.02 10.22 -33.34
CA LEU A 797 11.60 11.49 -32.74
C LEU A 797 10.20 11.38 -32.10
N ILE A 798 9.27 10.71 -32.77
CA ILE A 798 7.93 10.45 -32.24
C ILE A 798 8.02 9.54 -31.01
N GLU A 799 8.74 8.41 -31.12
CA GLU A 799 8.90 7.43 -30.06
C GLU A 799 9.45 8.10 -28.79
N LYS A 800 10.52 8.89 -28.92
CA LYS A 800 11.11 9.61 -27.80
C LYS A 800 10.18 10.67 -27.21
N ALA A 801 9.47 11.42 -28.04
CA ALA A 801 8.54 12.45 -27.57
C ALA A 801 7.35 11.86 -26.80
N VAL A 802 6.83 10.71 -27.24
CA VAL A 802 5.75 9.99 -26.59
C VAL A 802 6.23 9.35 -25.28
N GLU A 803 7.40 8.72 -25.28
CA GLU A 803 8.02 8.16 -24.07
C GLU A 803 8.24 9.23 -23.00
N ASP A 804 8.89 10.34 -23.36
CA ASP A 804 9.15 11.47 -22.46
C ASP A 804 7.84 12.06 -21.90
N TYR A 805 6.78 12.13 -22.72
CA TYR A 805 5.46 12.58 -22.30
C TYR A 805 4.86 11.69 -21.21
N TYR A 806 4.74 10.39 -21.46
CA TYR A 806 4.13 9.48 -20.50
C TYR A 806 4.97 9.32 -19.24
N THR A 807 6.29 9.21 -19.37
CA THR A 807 7.21 9.11 -18.23
C THR A 807 7.09 10.32 -17.30
N LYS A 808 7.10 11.53 -17.88
CA LYS A 808 6.93 12.77 -17.11
C LYS A 808 5.54 12.87 -16.48
N ALA A 809 4.49 12.43 -17.18
CA ALA A 809 3.13 12.37 -16.63
C ALA A 809 3.08 11.48 -15.38
N GLU A 810 3.63 10.27 -15.46
CA GLU A 810 3.67 9.30 -14.36
C GLU A 810 4.37 9.86 -13.13
N PHE A 811 5.54 10.49 -13.29
CA PHE A 811 6.22 11.15 -12.18
C PHE A 811 5.36 12.25 -11.55
N ILE A 812 4.75 13.14 -12.35
CA ILE A 812 3.89 14.20 -11.82
C ILE A 812 2.71 13.62 -11.03
N GLU A 813 2.07 12.56 -11.53
CA GLU A 813 0.97 11.88 -10.84
C GLU A 813 1.40 11.31 -9.50
N GLU A 814 2.56 10.64 -9.44
CA GLU A 814 3.11 10.07 -8.22
C GLU A 814 3.35 11.14 -7.15
N TYR A 815 4.07 12.21 -7.50
CA TYR A 815 4.34 13.31 -6.56
C TYR A 815 3.03 14.02 -6.11
N LEU A 816 2.06 14.19 -7.01
CA LEU A 816 0.74 14.73 -6.66
C LEU A 816 -0.04 13.79 -5.73
N ALA A 817 0.09 12.48 -5.90
CA ALA A 817 -0.54 11.50 -5.02
C ALA A 817 0.05 11.58 -3.61
N HIS A 818 1.38 11.66 -3.46
CA HIS A 818 2.02 11.84 -2.16
C HIS A 818 1.66 13.19 -1.52
N LEU A 819 1.62 14.29 -2.29
CA LEU A 819 1.11 15.57 -1.77
C LEU A 819 -0.33 15.48 -1.27
N ARG A 820 -1.18 14.73 -1.98
CA ARG A 820 -2.57 14.50 -1.57
C ARG A 820 -2.65 13.71 -0.26
N LEU A 821 -1.84 12.66 -0.10
CA LEU A 821 -1.74 11.88 1.14
C LEU A 821 -1.24 12.72 2.32
N MET A 822 -0.23 13.57 2.08
CA MET A 822 0.24 14.54 3.07
C MET A 822 -0.86 15.49 3.54
N LEU A 823 -1.81 15.82 2.67
CA LEU A 823 -2.93 16.72 2.91
C LEU A 823 -4.20 16.03 3.45
N ASP A 824 -4.17 14.74 3.77
CA ASP A 824 -5.34 14.04 4.32
C ASP A 824 -5.79 14.74 5.62
N GLU A 825 -7.06 15.16 5.64
CA GLU A 825 -7.63 15.95 6.74
C GLU A 825 -7.78 15.14 8.03
N ASN A 826 -7.78 13.82 7.93
CA ASN A 826 -7.84 12.90 9.06
C ASN A 826 -6.46 12.63 9.66
N ILE A 827 -5.37 12.98 8.95
CA ILE A 827 -4.00 12.80 9.40
C ILE A 827 -3.45 14.11 9.93
N PHE A 828 -2.78 14.02 11.08
CA PHE A 828 -1.93 15.06 11.60
C PHE A 828 -0.49 14.53 11.61
N TRP A 829 0.44 15.27 11.02
CA TRP A 829 1.86 14.90 10.99
C TRP A 829 2.55 15.42 12.25
N ASP A 830 2.65 14.55 13.25
CA ASP A 830 3.23 14.88 14.54
C ASP A 830 4.72 14.53 14.57
N ARG A 831 5.55 15.40 15.12
CA ARG A 831 7.00 15.17 15.13
C ARG A 831 7.41 14.30 16.30
N VAL A 832 8.24 13.30 16.06
CA VAL A 832 8.90 12.53 17.12
C VAL A 832 9.77 13.49 17.93
N LYS A 833 9.57 13.52 19.24
CA LYS A 833 10.29 14.37 20.19
C LYS A 833 11.34 13.57 20.96
N GLU A 834 11.04 12.32 21.27
CA GLU A 834 11.90 11.43 22.05
C GLU A 834 11.73 9.99 21.55
N ILE A 835 12.84 9.25 21.51
CA ILE A 835 12.91 7.83 21.18
C ILE A 835 13.72 7.17 22.30
N ALA A 836 13.13 6.20 22.98
CA ALA A 836 13.81 5.41 24.01
C ALA A 836 13.76 3.93 23.65
N VAL A 837 14.90 3.25 23.76
CA VAL A 837 14.99 1.79 23.56
C VAL A 837 14.81 1.11 24.91
N VAL A 838 14.03 0.04 24.93
CA VAL A 838 13.84 -0.81 26.11
C VAL A 838 14.27 -2.23 25.75
N GLU A 839 15.26 -2.76 26.48
CA GLU A 839 15.77 -4.13 26.30
C GLU A 839 15.28 -5.03 27.44
N GLY A 840 14.96 -6.28 27.12
CA GLY A 840 14.42 -7.26 28.08
C GLY A 840 13.56 -8.32 27.39
N GLU A 841 13.15 -9.36 28.11
CA GLU A 841 12.14 -10.29 27.59
C GLU A 841 10.74 -9.69 27.73
N PHE A 842 10.15 -9.30 26.61
CA PHE A 842 8.80 -8.77 26.55
C PHE A 842 7.86 -9.77 25.90
N GLU A 843 6.68 -9.92 26.47
CA GLU A 843 5.56 -10.51 25.77
C GLU A 843 4.97 -9.44 24.84
N VAL A 844 4.63 -9.79 23.61
CA VAL A 844 4.09 -8.86 22.61
C VAL A 844 2.94 -9.50 21.84
N TYR A 845 2.02 -8.67 21.35
CA TYR A 845 0.76 -9.06 20.75
C TYR A 845 0.58 -8.41 19.37
N ASP A 846 -0.03 -9.13 18.44
CA ASP A 846 -0.42 -8.62 17.10
C ASP A 846 -1.92 -8.92 16.90
N ILE A 847 -2.66 -8.05 16.20
CA ILE A 847 -4.05 -8.27 15.83
C ILE A 847 -4.23 -8.13 14.32
N THR A 848 -4.98 -9.05 13.73
CA THR A 848 -5.31 -9.01 12.29
C THR A 848 -6.66 -8.34 12.09
N VAL A 849 -6.70 -7.31 11.25
CA VAL A 849 -7.93 -6.63 10.80
C VAL A 849 -7.96 -6.53 9.27
N PRO A 850 -9.13 -6.59 8.60
CA PRO A 850 -9.23 -6.64 7.12
C PRO A 850 -8.59 -5.49 6.33
N ASN A 851 -8.35 -4.34 6.96
CA ASN A 851 -7.70 -3.18 6.31
C ASN A 851 -6.23 -3.00 6.73
N HIS A 852 -5.68 -3.94 7.51
CA HIS A 852 -4.25 -4.04 7.86
C HIS A 852 -3.67 -2.89 8.66
N ASN A 853 -4.51 -2.00 9.18
CA ASN A 853 -4.12 -0.98 10.15
C ASN A 853 -5.16 -0.83 11.25
N PHE A 854 -4.73 -0.39 12.44
CA PHE A 854 -5.60 -0.05 13.56
C PHE A 854 -5.01 1.11 14.36
N ILE A 855 -5.80 1.64 15.30
CA ILE A 855 -5.38 2.74 16.19
C ILE A 855 -5.00 2.17 17.56
N ALA A 856 -3.76 2.43 17.99
CA ALA A 856 -3.22 1.95 19.26
C ALA A 856 -2.41 3.03 20.02
N GLY A 857 -2.13 2.78 21.29
CA GLY A 857 -1.33 3.64 22.17
C GLY A 857 -2.17 4.50 23.12
N ASN A 858 -1.54 4.92 24.24
CA ASN A 858 -2.17 5.78 25.26
C ASN A 858 -2.67 7.10 24.68
N THR A 859 -2.10 7.48 23.53
CA THR A 859 -2.71 8.43 22.63
C THR A 859 -2.67 7.83 21.22
N PRO A 860 -3.79 7.85 20.47
CA PRO A 860 -3.95 7.24 19.15
C PRO A 860 -2.78 7.47 18.17
N VAL A 861 -2.15 6.38 17.72
CA VAL A 861 -1.17 6.31 16.61
C VAL A 861 -1.59 5.19 15.65
N LEU A 862 -1.27 5.32 14.35
CA LEU A 862 -1.56 4.34 13.30
C LEU A 862 -0.46 3.27 13.21
N VAL A 863 -0.85 1.99 13.13
CA VAL A 863 0.04 0.79 13.12
C VAL A 863 -0.32 -0.19 11.98
N HIS A 864 0.62 -0.99 11.43
CA HIS A 864 0.44 -1.92 10.26
C HIS A 864 0.93 -3.37 10.54
N ASN A 865 0.80 -4.38 9.61
CA ASN A 865 1.26 -5.81 9.75
C ASN A 865 2.03 -6.41 8.47
N SER A 866 2.91 -7.48 8.51
CA SER A 866 3.96 -7.94 7.45
C SER A 866 3.72 -9.31 6.70
N THR A 867 4.44 -9.78 5.65
CA THR A 867 4.00 -10.94 4.78
C THR A 867 4.86 -12.24 4.75
N PHE A 868 4.22 -13.42 4.58
CA PHE A 868 4.81 -14.80 4.50
C PHE A 868 5.72 -15.07 3.29
N ALA A 869 5.53 -14.34 2.18
CA ALA A 869 6.29 -14.53 0.94
C ALA A 869 7.80 -14.31 1.11
N GLN A 870 8.18 -13.37 1.99
CA GLN A 870 9.57 -13.06 2.31
C GLN A 870 10.29 -14.26 2.96
N ALA A 871 9.64 -14.95 3.89
CA ALA A 871 10.23 -16.09 4.60
C ALA A 871 10.42 -17.31 3.67
N LEU A 872 9.51 -17.51 2.72
CA LEU A 872 9.61 -18.58 1.73
C LEU A 872 10.77 -18.33 0.74
N ALA A 873 10.99 -17.07 0.35
CA ALA A 873 12.11 -16.68 -0.51
C ALA A 873 13.46 -17.04 0.14
N GLU A 874 13.66 -16.59 1.38
CA GLU A 874 14.86 -16.83 2.19
C GLU A 874 15.14 -18.33 2.39
N TRP A 875 14.10 -19.13 2.61
CA TRP A 875 14.27 -20.57 2.78
C TRP A 875 14.72 -21.28 1.50
N TYR A 876 14.14 -20.95 0.35
CA TYR A 876 14.60 -21.52 -0.93
C TYR A 876 16.05 -21.16 -1.22
N ALA A 877 16.46 -19.91 -0.93
CA ALA A 877 17.85 -19.49 -1.06
C ALA A 877 18.78 -20.26 -0.12
N SER A 878 18.37 -20.45 1.15
CA SER A 878 19.14 -21.23 2.13
C SER A 878 19.37 -22.69 1.74
N MET A 879 18.55 -23.24 0.84
CA MET A 879 18.72 -24.58 0.28
C MET A 879 19.61 -24.60 -0.97
N GLY A 880 20.24 -23.47 -1.32
CA GLY A 880 21.08 -23.31 -2.50
C GLY A 880 20.33 -23.14 -3.81
N LYS A 881 19.01 -22.87 -3.78
CA LYS A 881 18.24 -22.57 -5.00
C LYS A 881 18.47 -21.12 -5.41
N ILE A 882 18.55 -20.87 -6.72
CA ILE A 882 18.65 -19.53 -7.29
C ILE A 882 17.26 -18.89 -7.23
N VAL A 883 17.07 -18.00 -6.25
CA VAL A 883 15.81 -17.28 -6.06
C VAL A 883 15.94 -15.85 -6.60
N LYS A 884 14.87 -15.38 -7.25
CA LYS A 884 14.71 -13.99 -7.69
C LYS A 884 13.35 -13.47 -7.20
N THR A 885 13.22 -12.16 -7.00
CA THR A 885 11.90 -11.55 -6.74
C THR A 885 11.50 -10.60 -7.86
N MET A 886 10.21 -10.35 -7.97
CA MET A 886 9.62 -9.43 -8.94
C MET A 886 8.45 -8.70 -8.28
N GLU A 887 8.53 -7.38 -8.17
CA GLU A 887 7.63 -6.58 -7.31
C GLU A 887 7.62 -5.09 -7.72
N LYS A 888 6.53 -4.37 -7.41
CA LYS A 888 6.35 -2.95 -7.74
C LYS A 888 5.49 -2.25 -6.67
N PRO A 889 6.06 -1.47 -5.72
CA PRO A 889 7.49 -1.22 -5.49
C PRO A 889 8.23 -2.41 -4.85
N ARG A 890 9.56 -2.29 -4.68
CA ARG A 890 10.37 -3.34 -4.03
C ARG A 890 10.17 -3.30 -2.51
N ASP A 891 9.23 -4.10 -2.02
CA ASP A 891 8.78 -4.07 -0.63
C ASP A 891 9.29 -5.28 0.18
N LEU A 892 9.65 -6.39 -0.47
CA LEU A 892 10.22 -7.55 0.19
C LEU A 892 11.64 -7.25 0.71
N GLN A 893 11.93 -7.68 1.94
CA GLN A 893 13.27 -7.58 2.51
C GLN A 893 13.97 -8.95 2.52
N VAL A 894 14.77 -9.25 1.49
CA VAL A 894 15.41 -10.57 1.29
C VAL A 894 16.95 -10.52 1.25
N SER A 895 17.62 -11.61 1.59
CA SER A 895 19.09 -11.72 1.65
C SER A 895 19.76 -11.45 0.30
N GLU A 896 21.04 -11.06 0.32
CA GLU A 896 21.76 -10.62 -0.89
C GLU A 896 21.90 -11.71 -1.96
N GLU A 897 21.74 -12.99 -1.57
CA GLU A 897 21.70 -14.14 -2.48
C GLU A 897 20.46 -14.12 -3.41
N ILE A 898 19.41 -13.40 -3.01
CA ILE A 898 18.15 -13.25 -3.73
C ILE A 898 18.13 -11.92 -4.48
N THR A 899 18.19 -11.97 -5.82
CA THR A 899 18.15 -10.73 -6.63
C THR A 899 16.71 -10.26 -6.82
N GLN A 900 16.45 -9.00 -6.48
CA GLN A 900 15.13 -8.40 -6.60
C GLN A 900 15.00 -7.62 -7.90
N TYR A 901 13.94 -7.87 -8.67
CA TYR A 901 13.62 -7.13 -9.89
C TYR A 901 12.40 -6.24 -9.68
N THR A 902 12.46 -5.04 -10.25
CA THR A 902 11.31 -4.13 -10.36
C THR A 902 10.94 -4.00 -11.84
N ALA A 903 9.87 -3.26 -12.12
CA ALA A 903 9.37 -3.07 -13.47
C ALA A 903 10.44 -2.42 -14.40
N LEU A 904 10.96 -3.19 -15.35
CA LEU A 904 11.83 -2.69 -16.40
C LEU A 904 11.06 -1.73 -17.31
N SER A 905 11.56 -0.50 -17.49
CA SER A 905 10.87 0.57 -18.23
C SER A 905 9.41 0.77 -17.77
N GLY A 906 9.15 0.59 -16.47
CA GLY A 906 7.82 0.71 -15.87
C GLY A 906 6.88 -0.48 -16.10
N LYS A 907 7.29 -1.50 -16.87
CA LYS A 907 6.49 -2.67 -17.26
C LYS A 907 7.03 -3.96 -16.64
N MET A 908 6.15 -4.72 -15.98
CA MET A 908 6.53 -6.02 -15.38
C MET A 908 6.76 -7.07 -16.47
N GLU A 909 6.10 -6.92 -17.62
CA GLU A 909 6.19 -7.83 -18.76
C GLU A 909 7.64 -7.96 -19.26
N LEU A 910 8.33 -6.82 -19.39
CA LEU A 910 9.74 -6.79 -19.82
C LEU A 910 10.69 -7.41 -18.79
N THR A 911 10.30 -7.38 -17.51
CA THR A 911 11.05 -8.05 -16.44
C THR A 911 10.86 -9.56 -16.53
N GLY A 912 9.64 -10.00 -16.84
CA GLY A 912 9.33 -11.38 -17.19
C GLY A 912 10.16 -11.88 -18.37
N ASP A 913 10.31 -11.08 -19.43
CA ASP A 913 11.12 -11.44 -20.61
C ASP A 913 12.60 -11.69 -20.26
N ILE A 914 13.16 -10.90 -19.34
CA ILE A 914 14.53 -11.13 -18.83
C ILE A 914 14.58 -12.42 -18.01
N LEU A 915 13.60 -12.64 -17.13
CA LEU A 915 13.55 -13.84 -16.30
C LEU A 915 13.38 -15.13 -17.13
N LEU A 916 12.75 -15.06 -18.31
CA LEU A 916 12.68 -16.16 -19.27
C LEU A 916 14.05 -16.53 -19.88
N LEU A 917 14.97 -15.56 -19.96
CA LEU A 917 16.35 -15.77 -20.41
C LEU A 917 17.24 -16.30 -19.28
N VAL A 918 17.05 -15.79 -18.06
CA VAL A 918 17.85 -16.15 -16.88
C VAL A 918 17.45 -17.52 -16.31
N ARG A 919 16.14 -17.84 -16.33
CA ARG A 919 15.53 -19.06 -15.79
C ARG A 919 16.01 -19.44 -14.37
N PRO A 920 15.72 -18.61 -13.35
CA PRO A 920 16.04 -18.97 -11.97
C PRO A 920 15.26 -20.20 -11.52
N ASP A 921 15.71 -20.86 -10.45
CA ASP A 921 14.98 -21.99 -9.86
C ASP A 921 13.62 -21.56 -9.33
N TYR A 922 13.56 -20.41 -8.63
CA TYR A 922 12.30 -19.80 -8.20
C TYR A 922 12.26 -18.28 -8.42
N THR A 923 11.09 -17.78 -8.83
CA THR A 923 10.75 -16.36 -8.82
C THR A 923 9.56 -16.09 -7.90
N ILE A 924 9.75 -15.17 -6.95
CA ILE A 924 8.68 -14.66 -6.08
C ILE A 924 8.06 -13.43 -6.73
N PHE A 925 6.80 -13.52 -7.13
CA PHE A 925 6.03 -12.40 -7.65
C PHE A 925 5.10 -11.86 -6.56
N ASP A 926 5.52 -10.78 -5.91
CA ASP A 926 4.70 -10.14 -4.88
C ASP A 926 3.64 -9.22 -5.49
N GLU A 927 2.46 -9.20 -4.87
CA GLU A 927 1.29 -8.43 -5.27
C GLU A 927 0.77 -8.62 -6.72
N MET A 928 0.44 -9.86 -7.12
CA MET A 928 -0.21 -10.10 -8.42
C MET A 928 -1.65 -9.57 -8.45
N ARG A 929 -1.90 -8.54 -9.26
CA ARG A 929 -3.20 -7.82 -9.29
C ARG A 929 -3.78 -7.70 -10.69
N LYS A 930 -2.97 -7.41 -11.70
CA LYS A 930 -3.37 -7.13 -13.08
C LYS A 930 -3.39 -8.40 -13.92
N THR A 931 -4.17 -8.39 -15.00
CA THR A 931 -4.25 -9.52 -15.93
C THR A 931 -2.90 -9.89 -16.55
N SER A 932 -2.00 -8.93 -16.79
CA SER A 932 -0.66 -9.22 -17.31
C SER A 932 0.23 -9.94 -16.29
N ASP A 933 0.11 -9.64 -15.00
CA ASP A 933 0.85 -10.33 -13.94
C ASP A 933 0.60 -11.85 -13.97
N PHE A 934 -0.67 -12.27 -14.12
CA PHE A 934 -1.05 -13.68 -14.22
C PHE A 934 -0.54 -14.35 -15.51
N LYS A 935 -0.39 -13.59 -16.60
CA LYS A 935 0.20 -14.11 -17.85
C LYS A 935 1.71 -14.30 -17.70
N ILE A 936 2.42 -13.30 -17.17
CA ILE A 936 3.86 -13.40 -16.90
C ILE A 936 4.16 -14.59 -15.99
N TYR A 937 3.36 -14.76 -14.93
CA TYR A 937 3.48 -15.92 -14.04
C TYR A 937 3.33 -17.25 -14.81
N ALA A 938 2.32 -17.34 -15.68
CA ALA A 938 2.09 -18.52 -16.50
C ALA A 938 3.24 -18.77 -17.49
N ASP A 939 3.72 -17.74 -18.18
CA ASP A 939 4.77 -17.84 -19.18
C ASP A 939 6.10 -18.30 -18.56
N LEU A 940 6.48 -17.71 -17.42
CA LEU A 940 7.67 -18.13 -16.66
C LEU A 940 7.55 -19.57 -16.18
N ARG A 941 6.37 -19.94 -15.66
CA ARG A 941 6.14 -21.28 -15.16
C ARG A 941 6.20 -22.34 -16.26
N LEU A 942 5.57 -22.07 -17.41
CA LEU A 942 5.63 -22.95 -18.58
C LEU A 942 7.05 -23.06 -19.17
N ALA A 943 7.89 -22.05 -18.96
CA ALA A 943 9.31 -22.10 -19.31
C ALA A 943 10.19 -22.89 -18.32
N GLY A 944 9.59 -23.44 -17.26
CA GLY A 944 10.26 -24.28 -16.26
C GLY A 944 10.77 -23.54 -15.03
N VAL A 945 10.43 -22.25 -14.85
CA VAL A 945 10.79 -21.49 -13.65
C VAL A 945 9.80 -21.80 -12.54
N GLY A 946 10.28 -22.12 -11.33
CA GLY A 946 9.44 -22.22 -10.15
C GLY A 946 8.84 -20.85 -9.82
N MET A 947 7.54 -20.76 -9.58
CA MET A 947 6.85 -19.49 -9.35
C MET A 947 6.14 -19.50 -8.01
N VAL A 948 6.31 -18.42 -7.25
CA VAL A 948 5.52 -18.13 -6.04
C VAL A 948 4.79 -16.81 -6.24
N GLY A 949 3.46 -16.85 -6.33
CA GLY A 949 2.64 -15.69 -6.63
C GLY A 949 1.81 -15.27 -5.44
N VAL A 950 1.89 -14.01 -5.01
CA VAL A 950 1.10 -13.49 -3.89
C VAL A 950 -0.19 -12.86 -4.43
N VAL A 951 -1.34 -13.39 -4.00
CA VAL A 951 -2.65 -12.96 -4.49
C VAL A 951 -3.57 -12.65 -3.32
N HIS A 952 -4.18 -11.46 -3.32
CA HIS A 952 -5.23 -11.13 -2.34
C HIS A 952 -6.52 -11.90 -2.65
N ALA A 953 -6.87 -12.84 -1.77
CA ALA A 953 -8.02 -13.70 -1.95
C ALA A 953 -8.69 -14.00 -0.60
N THR A 954 -10.02 -13.92 -0.56
CA THR A 954 -10.79 -14.24 0.66
C THR A 954 -11.04 -15.73 0.82
N LYS A 955 -11.03 -16.47 -0.28
CA LYS A 955 -11.10 -17.93 -0.31
C LYS A 955 -9.95 -18.49 -1.13
N PRO A 956 -9.44 -19.70 -0.80
CA PRO A 956 -8.37 -20.34 -1.56
C PRO A 956 -8.67 -20.47 -3.07
N ILE A 957 -9.92 -20.82 -3.42
CA ILE A 957 -10.34 -21.05 -4.82
C ILE A 957 -10.31 -19.77 -5.67
N ASP A 958 -10.48 -18.60 -5.05
CA ASP A 958 -10.49 -17.32 -5.75
C ASP A 958 -9.11 -17.04 -6.39
N ALA A 959 -8.03 -17.56 -5.81
CA ALA A 959 -6.68 -17.41 -6.36
C ALA A 959 -6.53 -18.17 -7.70
N ILE A 960 -7.10 -19.37 -7.80
CA ILE A 960 -7.10 -20.19 -9.03
C ILE A 960 -8.02 -19.57 -10.08
N GLN A 961 -9.17 -19.04 -9.67
CA GLN A 961 -10.12 -18.37 -10.58
C GLN A 961 -9.50 -17.19 -11.33
N ARG A 962 -8.45 -16.58 -10.79
CA ARG A 962 -7.70 -15.52 -11.49
C ARG A 962 -6.89 -16.02 -12.70
N PHE A 963 -6.72 -17.31 -12.90
CA PHE A 963 -6.11 -17.86 -14.11
C PHE A 963 -7.14 -18.21 -15.19
N ILE A 964 -8.41 -18.42 -14.79
CA ILE A 964 -9.49 -18.79 -15.71
C ILE A 964 -9.74 -17.67 -16.73
N GLY A 965 -9.76 -18.02 -18.02
CA GLY A 965 -9.92 -17.08 -19.14
C GLY A 965 -8.66 -16.29 -19.51
N ARG A 966 -7.55 -16.50 -18.79
CA ARG A 966 -6.23 -15.93 -19.12
C ARG A 966 -5.28 -16.96 -19.71
N VAL A 967 -5.44 -18.22 -19.31
CA VAL A 967 -4.70 -19.39 -19.79
C VAL A 967 -5.67 -20.52 -20.12
N GLU A 968 -5.26 -21.45 -20.99
CA GLU A 968 -6.07 -22.62 -21.31
C GLU A 968 -6.30 -23.47 -20.07
N LEU A 969 -7.54 -23.96 -19.91
CA LEU A 969 -7.96 -24.67 -18.70
C LEU A 969 -7.06 -25.88 -18.40
N GLY A 970 -6.72 -26.67 -19.43
CA GLY A 970 -5.85 -27.84 -19.27
C GLY A 970 -4.43 -27.52 -18.79
N MET A 971 -3.96 -26.28 -18.98
CA MET A 971 -2.63 -25.86 -18.54
C MET A 971 -2.59 -25.36 -17.10
N ILE A 972 -3.74 -25.04 -16.49
CA ILE A 972 -3.77 -24.46 -15.14
C ILE A 972 -3.05 -25.34 -14.10
N PRO A 973 -3.21 -26.69 -14.05
CA PRO A 973 -2.48 -27.50 -13.08
C PRO A 973 -0.97 -27.57 -13.30
N GLN A 974 -0.51 -27.31 -14.53
CA GLN A 974 0.93 -27.21 -14.84
C GLN A 974 1.48 -25.83 -14.43
N ILE A 975 0.63 -24.81 -14.43
CA ILE A 975 0.99 -23.44 -14.03
C ILE A 975 0.88 -23.25 -12.52
N VAL A 976 -0.16 -23.77 -11.89
CA VAL A 976 -0.41 -23.68 -10.45
C VAL A 976 -0.77 -25.07 -9.95
N ASP A 977 0.14 -25.70 -9.23
CA ASP A 977 -0.06 -27.03 -8.64
C ASP A 977 -0.40 -26.95 -7.15
N THR A 978 -0.05 -25.85 -6.48
CA THR A 978 -0.19 -25.69 -5.02
C THR A 978 -0.72 -24.29 -4.68
N VAL A 979 -1.76 -24.23 -3.84
CA VAL A 979 -2.26 -22.97 -3.26
C VAL A 979 -2.14 -23.02 -1.75
N LEU A 980 -1.31 -22.15 -1.20
CA LEU A 980 -1.14 -21.94 0.23
C LEU A 980 -2.08 -20.82 0.67
N PHE A 981 -3.10 -21.17 1.46
CA PHE A 981 -4.00 -20.18 2.04
C PHE A 981 -3.50 -19.78 3.43
N ILE A 982 -3.03 -18.55 3.52
CA ILE A 982 -2.55 -17.93 4.76
C ILE A 982 -3.73 -17.30 5.47
N LYS A 983 -3.91 -17.70 6.74
CA LYS A 983 -4.90 -17.11 7.62
C LYS A 983 -4.29 -16.93 9.00
N ALA A 984 -3.76 -15.75 9.23
CA ALA A 984 -3.27 -15.24 10.51
C ALA A 984 -2.02 -15.94 11.02
N GLY A 985 -0.93 -15.63 10.35
CA GLY A 985 0.44 -15.97 10.64
C GLY A 985 0.81 -17.37 10.24
N ARG A 986 -0.12 -18.13 9.64
CA ARG A 986 -0.01 -19.58 9.46
C ARG A 986 -0.68 -20.03 8.18
N VAL A 987 -0.15 -21.11 7.60
CA VAL A 987 -0.79 -21.85 6.51
C VAL A 987 -2.03 -22.55 7.08
N ALA A 988 -3.21 -22.04 6.74
CA ALA A 988 -4.48 -22.54 7.25
C ALA A 988 -5.14 -23.58 6.34
N LYS A 989 -4.80 -23.54 5.04
CA LYS A 989 -5.23 -24.55 4.09
C LYS A 989 -4.21 -24.67 2.97
N VAL A 990 -4.05 -25.88 2.45
CA VAL A 990 -3.25 -26.13 1.26
C VAL A 990 -4.13 -26.87 0.26
N LEU A 991 -4.28 -26.32 -0.94
CA LEU A 991 -4.98 -26.97 -2.04
C LEU A 991 -3.98 -27.46 -3.08
N THR A 992 -4.27 -28.61 -3.68
CA THR A 992 -3.53 -29.16 -4.81
C THR A 992 -4.45 -29.31 -6.01
N LEU A 993 -3.92 -29.07 -7.20
CA LEU A 993 -4.65 -29.18 -8.46
C LEU A 993 -4.16 -30.38 -9.26
N GLU A 994 -5.09 -31.14 -9.83
CA GLU A 994 -4.78 -32.28 -10.70
C GLU A 994 -5.66 -32.25 -11.95
N TYR A 995 -5.07 -32.53 -13.11
CA TYR A 995 -5.79 -32.66 -14.37
C TYR A 995 -6.26 -34.10 -14.58
N LEU A 996 -7.55 -34.31 -14.85
CA LEU A 996 -8.12 -35.61 -15.16
C LEU A 996 -9.13 -35.50 -16.31
N VAL A 997 -9.27 -36.57 -17.09
CA VAL A 997 -10.37 -36.72 -18.05
C VAL A 997 -11.40 -37.63 -17.41
N LYS A 998 -12.53 -37.06 -16.97
CA LYS A 998 -13.62 -37.80 -16.31
C LYS A 998 -14.98 -37.16 -16.55
N VAL A 999 -16.04 -37.83 -16.12
CA VAL A 999 -17.39 -37.24 -16.03
C VAL A 999 -17.45 -36.38 -14.76
N PRO A 1000 -17.80 -35.09 -14.84
CA PRO A 1000 -17.92 -34.23 -13.66
C PRO A 1000 -18.98 -34.72 -12.67
N SER A 1001 -18.74 -34.44 -11.39
CA SER A 1001 -19.62 -34.77 -10.29
C SER A 1001 -21.02 -34.15 -10.50
N GLY A 1002 -22.05 -34.99 -10.61
CA GLY A 1002 -23.44 -34.57 -10.83
C GLY A 1002 -23.98 -34.78 -12.26
N MET A 1003 -23.16 -35.25 -13.21
CA MET A 1003 -23.60 -35.65 -14.56
C MET A 1003 -23.76 -37.19 -14.67
N LYS A 1004 -24.68 -37.67 -15.52
CA LYS A 1004 -25.11 -39.10 -15.56
C LYS A 1004 -24.89 -39.84 -16.89
N GLU A 1005 -24.20 -39.26 -17.88
CA GLU A 1005 -23.94 -39.93 -19.16
C GLU A 1005 -22.44 -40.09 -19.43
N GLU A 1006 -22.05 -41.30 -19.82
CA GLU A 1006 -20.66 -41.71 -20.08
C GLU A 1006 -20.06 -41.01 -21.32
N ASP A 1007 -20.90 -40.47 -22.22
CA ASP A 1007 -20.49 -39.69 -23.39
C ASP A 1007 -20.05 -38.24 -23.08
N LEU A 1008 -20.02 -37.83 -21.80
CA LEU A 1008 -19.69 -36.47 -21.35
C LEU A 1008 -18.27 -36.32 -20.75
N ALA A 1009 -17.42 -37.35 -20.85
CA ALA A 1009 -16.06 -37.31 -20.33
C ALA A 1009 -15.29 -36.12 -20.92
N ARG A 1010 -14.76 -35.26 -20.05
CA ARG A 1010 -14.12 -34.01 -20.44
C ARG A 1010 -12.92 -33.71 -19.56
N PRO A 1011 -12.06 -32.77 -19.97
CA PRO A 1011 -11.04 -32.20 -19.09
C PRO A 1011 -11.67 -31.59 -17.83
N VAL A 1012 -11.29 -32.10 -16.68
CA VAL A 1012 -11.68 -31.61 -15.36
C VAL A 1012 -10.42 -31.38 -14.54
N ILE A 1013 -10.29 -30.20 -13.95
CA ILE A 1013 -9.31 -29.95 -12.90
C ILE A 1013 -9.97 -30.28 -11.57
N GLU A 1014 -9.40 -31.23 -10.85
CA GLU A 1014 -9.76 -31.49 -9.47
C GLU A 1014 -8.94 -30.60 -8.54
N VAL A 1015 -9.61 -29.90 -7.63
CA VAL A 1015 -8.98 -29.13 -6.56
C VAL A 1015 -9.24 -29.86 -5.24
N ARG A 1016 -8.17 -30.42 -4.67
CA ARG A 1016 -8.19 -31.25 -3.47
C ARG A 1016 -7.52 -30.54 -2.31
N ASP A 1017 -7.98 -30.81 -1.10
CA ASP A 1017 -7.28 -30.43 0.12
C ASP A 1017 -6.05 -31.35 0.31
N PHE A 1018 -4.86 -30.76 0.46
CA PHE A 1018 -3.60 -31.51 0.50
C PHE A 1018 -3.48 -32.42 1.72
N GLU A 1019 -3.94 -31.94 2.87
CA GLU A 1019 -3.80 -32.64 4.15
C GLU A 1019 -4.72 -33.86 4.17
N THR A 1020 -5.98 -33.67 3.76
CA THR A 1020 -7.04 -34.69 3.84
C THR A 1020 -7.22 -35.52 2.56
N GLY A 1021 -6.79 -35.02 1.40
CA GLY A 1021 -7.02 -35.62 0.09
C GLY A 1021 -8.44 -35.47 -0.46
N GLU A 1022 -9.33 -34.77 0.26
CA GLU A 1022 -10.73 -34.60 -0.13
C GLU A 1022 -10.87 -33.72 -1.38
N LEU A 1023 -11.73 -34.12 -2.31
CA LEU A 1023 -12.10 -33.32 -3.48
C LEU A 1023 -13.06 -32.20 -3.08
N GLU A 1024 -12.65 -30.95 -3.24
CA GLU A 1024 -13.44 -29.80 -2.83
C GLU A 1024 -14.12 -29.09 -4.01
N TYR A 1025 -13.41 -28.94 -5.12
CA TYR A 1025 -13.91 -28.28 -6.31
C TYR A 1025 -13.52 -29.05 -7.57
N GLU A 1026 -14.37 -28.96 -8.58
CA GLU A 1026 -14.08 -29.37 -9.95
C GLU A 1026 -14.15 -28.14 -10.86
N ILE A 1027 -13.19 -28.01 -11.78
CA ILE A 1027 -13.17 -26.94 -12.78
C ILE A 1027 -13.21 -27.58 -14.15
N TYR A 1028 -14.23 -27.27 -14.95
CA TYR A 1028 -14.40 -27.84 -16.28
C TYR A 1028 -15.18 -26.90 -17.19
N THR A 1029 -15.04 -27.11 -18.50
CA THR A 1029 -15.77 -26.32 -19.50
C THR A 1029 -17.17 -26.90 -19.72
N TYR A 1030 -18.17 -26.02 -19.77
CA TYR A 1030 -19.54 -26.36 -20.14
C TYR A 1030 -20.05 -25.33 -21.17
N GLY A 1031 -20.18 -25.76 -22.44
CA GLY A 1031 -20.37 -24.83 -23.56
C GLY A 1031 -19.10 -24.02 -23.82
N GLU A 1032 -19.21 -22.69 -23.90
CA GLU A 1032 -18.07 -21.76 -24.04
C GLU A 1032 -17.59 -21.19 -22.69
N GLU A 1033 -18.22 -21.55 -21.56
CA GLU A 1033 -17.89 -21.02 -20.23
C GLU A 1033 -17.16 -22.05 -19.36
N VAL A 1034 -16.15 -21.60 -18.61
CA VAL A 1034 -15.46 -22.39 -17.59
C VAL A 1034 -16.25 -22.30 -16.27
N SER A 1035 -16.68 -23.44 -15.74
CA SER A 1035 -17.40 -23.55 -14.48
C SER A 1035 -16.49 -24.07 -13.37
N VAL A 1036 -16.52 -23.42 -12.20
CA VAL A 1036 -15.91 -23.91 -10.95
C VAL A 1036 -17.04 -24.40 -10.05
N VAL A 1037 -17.10 -25.70 -9.80
CA VAL A 1037 -18.21 -26.34 -9.09
C VAL A 1037 -17.70 -26.90 -7.77
N PRO A 1038 -18.21 -26.43 -6.62
CA PRO A 1038 -17.94 -27.06 -5.34
C PRO A 1038 -18.64 -28.42 -5.27
N VAL A 1039 -17.90 -29.47 -4.94
CA VAL A 1039 -18.46 -30.84 -4.84
C VAL A 1039 -19.37 -30.99 -3.61
N LYS A 1040 -19.17 -30.13 -2.58
CA LYS A 1040 -19.90 -30.18 -1.30
C LYS A 1040 -21.03 -29.12 -1.14
N LYS A 1041 -21.54 -28.47 -2.20
CA LYS A 1041 -22.70 -27.57 -2.10
C LYS A 1041 -23.67 -27.73 -3.26
N GLU A 1042 -24.94 -28.04 -2.96
CA GLU A 1042 -26.05 -27.97 -3.94
C GLU A 1042 -26.20 -26.53 -4.46
N GLU A 1043 -25.62 -26.24 -5.63
CA GLU A 1043 -25.87 -25.01 -6.38
C GLU A 1043 -26.55 -25.33 -7.73
N LYS A 1044 -27.54 -24.51 -8.10
CA LYS A 1044 -28.36 -24.67 -9.31
C LYS A 1044 -27.49 -24.73 -10.58
N ALA A 1045 -27.83 -25.63 -11.50
CA ALA A 1045 -27.08 -25.89 -12.73
C ALA A 1045 -26.82 -24.62 -13.57
N PRO A 1046 -25.65 -24.48 -14.24
CA PRO A 1046 -25.26 -23.29 -15.01
C PRO A 1046 -26.29 -22.84 -16.06
N ALA A 1047 -26.95 -23.79 -16.73
CA ALA A 1047 -28.01 -23.51 -17.71
C ALA A 1047 -29.20 -22.73 -17.10
N LEU A 1048 -29.53 -23.00 -15.84
CA LEU A 1048 -30.62 -22.34 -15.12
C LEU A 1048 -30.26 -20.90 -14.74
N ARG A 1049 -28.99 -20.63 -14.39
CA ARG A 1049 -28.51 -19.25 -14.11
C ARG A 1049 -28.51 -18.38 -15.36
N LEU A 1050 -28.13 -18.94 -16.51
CA LEU A 1050 -28.12 -18.21 -17.78
C LEU A 1050 -29.54 -17.84 -18.24
N ALA A 1051 -30.49 -18.77 -18.08
CA ALA A 1051 -31.90 -18.54 -18.34
C ALA A 1051 -32.49 -17.46 -17.42
N GLU A 1052 -32.16 -17.49 -16.13
CA GLU A 1052 -32.59 -16.47 -15.15
C GLU A 1052 -32.08 -15.08 -15.52
N LYS A 1053 -30.79 -14.97 -15.87
CA LYS A 1053 -30.15 -13.69 -16.25
C LYS A 1053 -30.75 -13.11 -17.53
N ARG A 1054 -31.04 -13.95 -18.53
CA ARG A 1054 -31.66 -13.55 -19.80
C ARG A 1054 -33.11 -13.10 -19.62
N LEU A 1055 -33.89 -13.82 -18.79
CA LEU A 1055 -35.27 -13.46 -18.47
C LEU A 1055 -35.34 -12.12 -17.71
N LYS A 1056 -34.45 -11.89 -16.74
CA LYS A 1056 -34.31 -10.59 -16.04
C LYS A 1056 -33.98 -9.43 -17.00
N GLN A 1057 -33.08 -9.65 -17.96
CA GLN A 1057 -32.72 -8.62 -18.96
C GLN A 1057 -33.88 -8.27 -19.89
N GLU A 1058 -34.66 -9.25 -20.34
CA GLU A 1058 -35.82 -8.99 -21.20
C GLU A 1058 -36.93 -8.23 -20.46
N ILE A 1059 -37.23 -8.59 -19.21
CA ILE A 1059 -38.23 -7.86 -18.40
C ILE A 1059 -37.84 -6.39 -18.25
N LYS A 1060 -36.55 -6.12 -17.95
CA LYS A 1060 -36.03 -4.77 -17.75
C LYS A 1060 -36.08 -3.89 -19.01
N LYS A 1061 -36.10 -4.47 -20.21
CA LYS A 1061 -36.28 -3.72 -21.46
C LYS A 1061 -37.69 -3.17 -21.63
N PHE A 1062 -38.70 -3.89 -21.15
CA PHE A 1062 -40.11 -3.51 -21.30
C PHE A 1062 -40.65 -2.74 -20.09
N LEU A 1063 -40.10 -2.99 -18.90
CA LEU A 1063 -40.50 -2.38 -17.63
C LEU A 1063 -39.24 -2.00 -16.83
N PRO A 1064 -38.60 -0.85 -17.14
CA PRO A 1064 -37.33 -0.45 -16.52
C PRO A 1064 -37.44 -0.16 -15.02
N ASP A 1065 -38.61 0.31 -14.61
CA ASP A 1065 -38.90 0.81 -13.26
C ASP A 1065 -39.61 -0.21 -12.35
N VAL A 1066 -39.86 -1.43 -12.86
CA VAL A 1066 -40.55 -2.49 -12.09
C VAL A 1066 -39.52 -3.41 -11.45
N TYR A 1067 -39.55 -3.50 -10.12
CA TYR A 1067 -38.73 -4.46 -9.38
C TYR A 1067 -39.32 -5.86 -9.54
N THR A 1068 -38.53 -6.77 -10.14
CA THR A 1068 -38.93 -8.16 -10.33
C THR A 1068 -37.82 -9.10 -9.90
N GLU A 1069 -38.20 -10.20 -9.26
CA GLU A 1069 -37.31 -11.33 -9.05
C GLU A 1069 -37.75 -12.52 -9.88
N VAL A 1070 -36.79 -13.28 -10.39
CA VAL A 1070 -37.06 -14.39 -11.31
C VAL A 1070 -36.47 -15.63 -10.70
N GLU A 1071 -37.28 -16.67 -10.59
CA GLU A 1071 -36.86 -17.99 -10.18
C GLU A 1071 -37.13 -19.00 -11.29
N ILE A 1072 -36.10 -19.72 -11.72
CA ILE A 1072 -36.27 -20.86 -12.61
C ILE A 1072 -36.60 -22.09 -11.75
N VAL A 1073 -37.82 -22.59 -11.88
CA VAL A 1073 -38.34 -23.75 -11.13
C VAL A 1073 -37.98 -25.06 -11.82
N SER A 1074 -37.85 -25.05 -13.15
CA SER A 1074 -37.37 -26.19 -13.95
C SER A 1074 -36.81 -25.70 -15.31
N PRO A 1075 -36.13 -26.56 -16.09
CA PRO A 1075 -35.64 -26.20 -17.44
C PRO A 1075 -36.72 -25.67 -18.40
N HIS A 1076 -38.01 -25.91 -18.11
CA HIS A 1076 -39.14 -25.49 -18.94
C HIS A 1076 -40.12 -24.54 -18.23
N LYS A 1077 -39.85 -24.14 -16.98
CA LYS A 1077 -40.77 -23.27 -16.20
C LYS A 1077 -40.02 -22.26 -15.31
N ALA A 1078 -40.41 -21.00 -15.39
CA ALA A 1078 -39.96 -19.90 -14.54
C ALA A 1078 -41.12 -19.25 -13.78
N VAL A 1079 -40.84 -18.65 -12.63
CA VAL A 1079 -41.77 -17.85 -11.84
C VAL A 1079 -41.17 -16.45 -11.68
N ILE A 1080 -41.94 -15.43 -12.02
CA ILE A 1080 -41.59 -14.02 -11.81
C ILE A 1080 -42.35 -13.54 -10.58
N TYR A 1081 -41.62 -12.99 -9.61
CA TYR A 1081 -42.17 -12.31 -8.44
C TYR A 1081 -42.14 -10.81 -8.67
N ALA A 1082 -43.28 -10.16 -8.47
CA ALA A 1082 -43.45 -8.71 -8.59
C ALA A 1082 -44.44 -8.18 -7.54
N ASP A 1083 -44.52 -6.86 -7.36
CA ASP A 1083 -45.59 -6.29 -6.54
C ASP A 1083 -46.96 -6.48 -7.19
N GLU A 1084 -48.01 -6.68 -6.40
CA GLU A 1084 -49.37 -6.99 -6.89
C GLU A 1084 -49.89 -5.94 -7.90
N PHE A 1085 -49.48 -4.69 -7.74
CA PHE A 1085 -49.81 -3.59 -8.64
C PHE A 1085 -49.15 -3.69 -10.02
N ASP A 1086 -48.00 -4.37 -10.12
CA ASP A 1086 -47.19 -4.46 -11.34
C ASP A 1086 -47.44 -5.74 -12.16
N ILE A 1087 -48.05 -6.76 -11.54
CA ILE A 1087 -48.42 -8.03 -12.19
C ILE A 1087 -49.23 -7.83 -13.49
N PRO A 1088 -50.26 -6.96 -13.55
CA PRO A 1088 -51.02 -6.74 -14.79
C PRO A 1088 -50.18 -6.18 -15.94
N ALA A 1089 -49.15 -5.38 -15.63
CA ALA A 1089 -48.26 -4.79 -16.63
C ALA A 1089 -47.28 -5.82 -17.22
N ILE A 1090 -46.87 -6.80 -16.39
CA ILE A 1090 -46.01 -7.93 -16.77
C ILE A 1090 -46.80 -8.92 -17.65
N ILE A 1091 -48.04 -9.26 -17.25
CA ILE A 1091 -48.90 -10.19 -18.01
C ILE A 1091 -49.38 -9.56 -19.34
N GLY A 1092 -49.73 -8.27 -19.32
CA GLY A 1092 -50.23 -7.52 -20.47
C GLY A 1092 -51.71 -7.79 -20.80
N LYS A 1093 -52.32 -6.93 -21.63
CA LYS A 1093 -53.74 -7.06 -22.04
C LYS A 1093 -53.99 -8.43 -22.68
N LYS A 1094 -54.92 -9.20 -22.10
CA LYS A 1094 -55.26 -10.59 -22.51
C LYS A 1094 -54.06 -11.57 -22.52
N GLY A 1095 -53.05 -11.35 -21.67
CA GLY A 1095 -51.87 -12.22 -21.56
C GLY A 1095 -50.90 -12.14 -22.75
N LYS A 1096 -51.12 -11.22 -23.70
CA LYS A 1096 -50.33 -11.15 -24.93
C LYS A 1096 -48.84 -10.97 -24.69
N ARG A 1097 -48.47 -10.25 -23.63
CA ARG A 1097 -47.07 -9.90 -23.34
C ARG A 1097 -46.32 -11.06 -22.71
N ILE A 1098 -46.94 -11.79 -21.77
CA ILE A 1098 -46.30 -12.98 -21.20
C ILE A 1098 -46.14 -14.09 -22.25
N THR A 1099 -47.13 -14.28 -23.12
CA THR A 1099 -47.03 -15.25 -24.23
C THR A 1099 -45.93 -14.88 -25.25
N GLU A 1100 -45.71 -13.60 -25.53
CA GLU A 1100 -44.57 -13.15 -26.35
C GLU A 1100 -43.22 -13.39 -25.65
N LEU A 1101 -43.16 -13.22 -24.33
CA LEU A 1101 -41.96 -13.50 -23.54
C LEU A 1101 -41.65 -15.00 -23.50
N GLU A 1102 -42.66 -15.84 -23.26
CA GLU A 1102 -42.56 -17.31 -23.30
C GLU A 1102 -42.06 -17.80 -24.66
N LYS A 1103 -42.60 -17.25 -25.77
CA LYS A 1103 -42.16 -17.60 -27.13
C LYS A 1103 -40.70 -17.25 -27.43
N ARG A 1104 -40.18 -16.14 -26.88
CA ARG A 1104 -38.78 -15.72 -27.11
C ARG A 1104 -37.78 -16.52 -26.29
N ILE A 1105 -38.17 -16.95 -25.10
CA ILE A 1105 -37.27 -17.59 -24.12
C ILE A 1105 -37.38 -19.12 -24.19
N GLY A 1106 -38.51 -19.64 -24.66
CA GLY A 1106 -38.72 -21.09 -24.84
C GLY A 1106 -39.10 -21.82 -23.55
N ILE A 1107 -39.51 -21.11 -22.50
CA ILE A 1107 -39.94 -21.65 -21.20
C ILE A 1107 -41.28 -21.03 -20.79
N SER A 1108 -42.12 -21.76 -20.06
CA SER A 1108 -43.38 -21.25 -19.53
C SER A 1108 -43.13 -20.35 -18.32
N ILE A 1109 -43.89 -19.26 -18.18
CA ILE A 1109 -43.67 -18.22 -17.17
C ILE A 1109 -44.94 -18.03 -16.34
N ASP A 1110 -44.78 -18.17 -15.03
CA ASP A 1110 -45.80 -17.86 -14.03
C ASP A 1110 -45.49 -16.50 -13.38
N VAL A 1111 -46.50 -15.74 -12.94
CA VAL A 1111 -46.29 -14.46 -12.26
C VAL A 1111 -47.00 -14.49 -10.91
N LYS A 1112 -46.24 -14.22 -9.85
CA LYS A 1112 -46.67 -14.29 -8.45
C LYS A 1112 -46.32 -13.00 -7.72
N SER A 1113 -46.98 -12.74 -6.59
CA SER A 1113 -46.64 -11.58 -5.76
C SER A 1113 -45.47 -11.86 -4.81
N PHE A 1114 -44.77 -10.83 -4.35
CA PHE A 1114 -43.77 -11.00 -3.28
C PHE A 1114 -44.39 -11.52 -1.98
N THR A 1115 -45.63 -11.16 -1.69
CA THR A 1115 -46.42 -11.67 -0.56
C THR A 1115 -46.64 -13.19 -0.64
N GLU A 1116 -46.84 -13.76 -1.83
CA GLU A 1116 -46.93 -15.21 -2.03
C GLU A 1116 -45.60 -15.94 -1.80
N ARG A 1117 -44.46 -15.25 -1.94
CA ARG A 1117 -43.12 -15.81 -1.75
C ARG A 1117 -42.71 -15.91 -0.27
N GLU A 1118 -43.14 -14.97 0.57
CA GLU A 1118 -42.79 -14.93 1.99
C GLU A 1118 -43.51 -16.00 2.84
N ALA A 1119 -44.51 -16.69 2.30
CA ALA A 1119 -45.28 -17.71 2.99
C ALA A 1119 -44.57 -19.07 3.18
N GLU A 1120 -43.34 -19.26 2.68
CA GLU A 1120 -42.63 -20.57 2.66
C GLU A 1120 -41.39 -20.70 3.58
N LYS A 1121 -41.47 -20.29 4.86
CA LYS A 1121 -40.47 -20.70 5.88
C LYS A 1121 -41.13 -21.33 7.12
N PRO A 1122 -40.69 -22.52 7.58
CA PRO A 1122 -41.34 -23.24 8.69
C PRO A 1122 -41.11 -22.55 10.04
N LYS A 1123 -42.18 -22.42 10.83
CA LYS A 1123 -42.22 -21.63 12.07
C LYS A 1123 -41.87 -22.43 13.35
N GLU A 1124 -41.75 -23.77 13.31
CA GLU A 1124 -41.45 -24.57 14.50
C GLU A 1124 -40.94 -25.99 14.17
N LYS A 1125 -39.89 -26.49 14.87
CA LYS A 1125 -39.38 -27.88 14.72
C LYS A 1125 -40.04 -28.81 15.75
N ILE A 1126 -40.85 -29.75 15.28
CA ILE A 1126 -41.55 -30.77 16.06
C ILE A 1126 -40.70 -32.06 16.09
N PRO A 1127 -40.37 -32.61 17.27
CA PRO A 1127 -39.61 -33.86 17.36
C PRO A 1127 -40.42 -35.07 16.83
N VAL A 1128 -39.74 -35.97 16.11
CA VAL A 1128 -40.33 -37.19 15.54
C VAL A 1128 -39.55 -38.41 16.03
N GLU A 1129 -40.23 -39.34 16.69
CA GLU A 1129 -39.65 -40.65 17.01
C GLU A 1129 -39.80 -41.59 15.81
N VAL A 1130 -38.74 -42.32 15.48
CA VAL A 1130 -38.69 -43.20 14.30
C VAL A 1130 -38.53 -44.65 14.74
N GLU A 1131 -39.47 -45.51 14.34
CA GLU A 1131 -39.43 -46.96 14.60
C GLU A 1131 -39.39 -47.72 13.27
N GLU A 1132 -38.30 -48.46 13.02
CA GLU A 1132 -38.14 -49.25 11.81
C GLU A 1132 -38.72 -50.67 11.96
N LYS A 1133 -39.66 -51.06 11.08
CA LYS A 1133 -40.23 -52.42 11.02
C LYS A 1133 -39.83 -53.12 9.71
N LYS A 1134 -39.98 -54.45 9.63
CA LYS A 1134 -39.54 -55.26 8.47
C LYS A 1134 -39.93 -54.68 7.10
N LYS A 1135 -41.16 -54.16 6.93
CA LYS A 1135 -41.65 -53.60 5.65
C LYS A 1135 -41.97 -52.11 5.67
N THR A 1136 -41.99 -51.46 6.84
CA THR A 1136 -42.47 -50.06 7.01
C THR A 1136 -41.63 -49.30 8.03
N ILE A 1137 -41.49 -47.99 7.86
CA ILE A 1137 -40.95 -47.04 8.84
C ILE A 1137 -42.14 -46.33 9.49
N VAL A 1138 -42.19 -46.29 10.82
CA VAL A 1138 -43.25 -45.63 11.58
C VAL A 1138 -42.69 -44.37 12.23
N LEU A 1139 -43.25 -43.22 11.88
CA LEU A 1139 -42.94 -41.92 12.46
C LEU A 1139 -44.00 -41.58 13.50
N ARG A 1140 -43.59 -41.20 14.71
CA ARG A 1140 -44.46 -40.82 15.81
C ARG A 1140 -44.21 -39.37 16.21
N VAL A 1141 -45.29 -38.59 16.25
CA VAL A 1141 -45.34 -37.21 16.75
C VAL A 1141 -46.32 -37.11 17.91
N SER A 1142 -46.26 -36.04 18.70
CA SER A 1142 -47.22 -35.81 19.80
C SER A 1142 -48.67 -35.92 19.30
N PRO A 1143 -49.60 -36.55 20.05
CA PRO A 1143 -51.02 -36.61 19.72
C PRO A 1143 -51.68 -35.24 19.48
N ASP A 1144 -51.09 -34.15 19.99
CA ASP A 1144 -51.58 -32.77 19.79
C ASP A 1144 -51.53 -32.31 18.32
N TYR A 1145 -50.72 -33.00 17.50
CA TYR A 1145 -50.61 -32.77 16.05
C TYR A 1145 -51.39 -33.81 15.22
N ALA A 1146 -52.20 -34.66 15.86
CA ALA A 1146 -53.03 -35.62 15.16
C ALA A 1146 -54.02 -34.91 14.21
N LYS A 1147 -54.23 -35.49 13.03
CA LYS A 1147 -55.10 -34.97 11.96
C LYS A 1147 -54.69 -33.61 11.37
N LYS A 1148 -53.53 -33.04 11.73
CA LYS A 1148 -52.96 -31.87 11.06
C LYS A 1148 -51.94 -32.32 10.01
N PRO A 1149 -51.93 -31.76 8.79
CA PRO A 1149 -50.88 -32.07 7.82
C PRO A 1149 -49.54 -31.55 8.36
N LEU A 1150 -48.53 -32.42 8.45
CA LEU A 1150 -47.19 -32.06 8.90
C LEU A 1150 -46.18 -32.33 7.78
N LYS A 1151 -45.24 -31.41 7.60
CA LYS A 1151 -44.07 -31.55 6.73
C LYS A 1151 -42.95 -32.24 7.51
N PHE A 1152 -42.47 -33.38 7.05
CA PHE A 1152 -41.38 -34.15 7.66
C PHE A 1152 -40.04 -33.87 6.96
N TYR A 1153 -38.99 -33.68 7.74
CA TYR A 1153 -37.64 -33.32 7.33
C TYR A 1153 -36.62 -34.31 7.89
N GLY A 1154 -35.52 -34.54 7.17
CA GLY A 1154 -34.32 -35.19 7.68
C GLY A 1154 -33.15 -34.22 7.61
N GLY A 1155 -32.61 -33.83 8.76
CA GLY A 1155 -31.67 -32.70 8.81
C GLY A 1155 -32.35 -31.42 8.34
N GLU A 1156 -31.84 -30.74 7.31
CA GLU A 1156 -32.48 -29.55 6.72
C GLU A 1156 -33.29 -29.88 5.44
N GLN A 1157 -33.33 -31.15 5.02
CA GLN A 1157 -33.99 -31.58 3.78
C GLN A 1157 -35.45 -31.95 4.02
N TYR A 1158 -36.38 -31.35 3.26
CA TYR A 1158 -37.78 -31.77 3.24
C TYR A 1158 -37.90 -33.15 2.58
N VAL A 1159 -38.59 -34.07 3.26
CA VAL A 1159 -38.76 -35.44 2.78
C VAL A 1159 -40.16 -35.63 2.19
N PHE A 1160 -41.22 -35.31 2.95
CA PHE A 1160 -42.61 -35.45 2.51
C PHE A 1160 -43.59 -34.78 3.49
N THR A 1161 -44.86 -34.64 3.09
CA THR A 1161 -45.94 -34.18 3.96
C THR A 1161 -46.89 -35.33 4.24
N ALA A 1162 -47.28 -35.51 5.49
CA ALA A 1162 -48.30 -36.49 5.88
C ALA A 1162 -49.10 -36.03 7.08
N THR A 1163 -50.34 -36.51 7.14
CA THR A 1163 -51.25 -36.23 8.26
C THR A 1163 -51.17 -37.39 9.27
N PRO A 1164 -50.68 -37.18 10.49
CA PRO A 1164 -50.63 -38.22 11.51
C PRO A 1164 -52.03 -38.72 11.88
N SER A 1165 -52.15 -40.02 12.12
CA SER A 1165 -53.39 -40.65 12.60
C SER A 1165 -53.84 -40.09 13.97
N LYS A 1166 -55.02 -40.49 14.46
CA LYS A 1166 -55.53 -40.10 15.81
C LYS A 1166 -54.56 -40.39 16.96
N LYS A 1167 -53.57 -41.28 16.77
CA LYS A 1167 -52.53 -41.62 17.76
C LYS A 1167 -51.17 -40.97 17.46
N GLY A 1168 -51.10 -39.98 16.56
CA GLY A 1168 -49.85 -39.30 16.17
C GLY A 1168 -48.91 -40.12 15.29
N LEU A 1169 -49.41 -41.18 14.62
CA LEU A 1169 -48.57 -42.09 13.82
C LEU A 1169 -48.71 -41.85 12.32
N VAL A 1170 -47.57 -41.83 11.61
CA VAL A 1170 -47.45 -41.89 10.15
C VAL A 1170 -46.67 -43.16 9.79
N LYS A 1171 -47.20 -43.99 8.90
CA LYS A 1171 -46.55 -45.24 8.45
C LYS A 1171 -46.15 -45.11 6.99
N VAL A 1172 -44.87 -45.30 6.69
CA VAL A 1172 -44.33 -45.24 5.33
C VAL A 1172 -43.79 -46.60 4.94
N SER A 1173 -44.21 -47.16 3.80
CA SER A 1173 -43.65 -48.43 3.31
C SER A 1173 -42.23 -48.24 2.81
N LYS A 1174 -41.30 -49.15 3.17
CA LYS A 1174 -39.90 -49.08 2.72
C LYS A 1174 -39.73 -49.28 1.22
N SER A 1175 -40.72 -49.83 0.54
CA SER A 1175 -40.69 -50.02 -0.92
C SER A 1175 -40.98 -48.73 -1.70
N THR A 1176 -41.59 -47.73 -1.07
CA THR A 1176 -41.91 -46.46 -1.75
C THR A 1176 -40.68 -45.55 -1.82
N PRO A 1177 -40.60 -44.62 -2.78
CA PRO A 1177 -39.50 -43.67 -2.88
C PRO A 1177 -39.24 -42.91 -1.57
N ILE A 1178 -40.31 -42.50 -0.89
CA ILE A 1178 -40.25 -41.82 0.42
C ILE A 1178 -39.68 -42.76 1.49
N GLY A 1179 -40.09 -44.02 1.52
CA GLY A 1179 -39.58 -45.00 2.49
C GLY A 1179 -38.11 -45.37 2.25
N LYS A 1180 -37.66 -45.41 1.00
CA LYS A 1180 -36.23 -45.60 0.66
C LYS A 1180 -35.39 -44.41 1.12
N GLU A 1181 -35.90 -43.18 0.92
CA GLU A 1181 -35.22 -41.96 1.35
C GLU A 1181 -35.15 -41.84 2.88
N LEU A 1182 -36.26 -42.09 3.58
CA LEU A 1182 -36.26 -42.16 5.06
C LEU A 1182 -35.28 -43.20 5.58
N LYS A 1183 -35.20 -44.37 4.94
CA LYS A 1183 -34.24 -45.40 5.33
C LYS A 1183 -32.80 -44.92 5.16
N ARG A 1184 -32.48 -44.28 4.02
CA ARG A 1184 -31.14 -43.70 3.77
C ARG A 1184 -30.74 -42.69 4.84
N LEU A 1185 -31.67 -41.82 5.24
CA LEU A 1185 -31.45 -40.79 6.26
C LEU A 1185 -31.23 -41.40 7.65
N ILE A 1186 -32.02 -42.43 8.01
CA ILE A 1186 -31.87 -43.16 9.28
C ILE A 1186 -30.53 -43.92 9.32
N ASP A 1187 -30.18 -44.63 8.24
CA ASP A 1187 -28.91 -45.38 8.12
C ASP A 1187 -27.69 -44.43 8.19
N ALA A 1188 -27.84 -43.18 7.74
CA ALA A 1188 -26.83 -42.13 7.84
C ALA A 1188 -26.81 -41.39 9.19
N GLY A 1189 -27.65 -41.78 10.16
CA GLY A 1189 -27.72 -41.17 11.48
C GLY A 1189 -28.34 -39.76 11.50
N ILE A 1190 -29.06 -39.35 10.45
CA ILE A 1190 -29.65 -38.02 10.32
C ILE A 1190 -31.01 -37.99 11.05
N PRO A 1191 -31.23 -37.05 12.00
CA PRO A 1191 -32.47 -37.00 12.77
C PRO A 1191 -33.65 -36.53 11.90
N ILE A 1192 -34.79 -37.20 12.08
CA ILE A 1192 -36.07 -36.84 11.45
C ILE A 1192 -36.86 -35.92 12.39
N TRP A 1193 -37.43 -34.84 11.88
CA TRP A 1193 -38.31 -33.92 12.60
C TRP A 1193 -39.44 -33.41 11.68
N ALA A 1194 -40.44 -32.72 12.21
CA ALA A 1194 -41.59 -32.24 11.45
C ALA A 1194 -41.91 -30.75 11.70
N SER A 1195 -42.65 -30.10 10.82
CA SER A 1195 -43.21 -28.75 11.01
C SER A 1195 -44.67 -28.75 10.59
N THR A 1196 -45.48 -27.93 11.25
CA THR A 1196 -46.81 -27.55 10.75
C THR A 1196 -46.72 -26.74 9.47
#